data_AF-A0A944RXF5-F1
#
_entry.id   AF-A0A944RXF5-F1
#
_cell.length_a   1.000
_cell.length_b   1.000
_cell.length_c   1.000
_cell.angle_alpha   90.00
_cell.angle_beta   90.00
_cell.angle_gamma   90.00
#
_symmetry.space_group_name_H-M   'P 1'
#
loop_
_entity.id
_entity.type
_entity.pdbx_description
1 polymer ?
#
loop_
_entity_poly.entity_id
_entity_poly.type
_entity_poly.pdbx_seq_one_letter_code
_entity_poly.pdbx_strand_id
1 'polypeptide(L)'
;MTRPSADSVAETNPDSPPGPGVSDRLSNFIRLDERPEPVRWALLLLPYLSWWWLDGWLARVGFSRRVFDAAINLETWSVSWLGALPLLALGVRVLLDRGDRRGPEHTVGRSSLWVAVMVALRLCALSDPVIHWFPWLSIMWAPHLAWGMGLAILWSPPTDSATPDSASTKKRSAYRPLVIGLFAAVLYSGYTFYFCQLTMLHGDEGQYLRVTQSLLRDGDIDLSNNLGDDHVFEFHVTQTGIDQAPASPEGKVHSIHPVGLSALLMPVYQIGVALGNPRLFCALFMALLSALCIGLLDEWLHRLGISPLAAGTATFICATSAPLFFFSNQLYPEIPALLISLIVLVQLPVTANPRLWHCDRTIAQPAIRLTGLALLLVALPFLHPRYLPLGGLLGVAILWEAWRSTDRHRTLAAILTTWLAGLGGLVAFNIMYSGDWLGAARPGNAWDENALQPATWLISLPGQWLHATKGLFTNAPVFALAGLGLSWLALRRDPRLLLVAGLYAATAMINGLHPVWWFGFCLPARFLVTAIPAIALSLAVTLERSRQRVPLIILLSLACVVGWELIAAGLSTPEMFFEGRHLALSSIQRFYPLLLHGVAETEQILPLADTAFWVVVAGCTIALLHWQKPAVRVGLLVFLLLWPGVWGRAIDVAPRMKSEWVPGLNLISDDKEVRDAINRTTLGALGQMEVGTETGTMRHAAGEAPGLLAQYYKHVRTGLLSVTTDCTSVQNGSRNRFILRRRNTLSVVQPWEERVFIPISADASGNFRYYYLSERPSLVYLEVTYAGGGDEFRVGTTSTEFRVPAVDHSTSLLESLDVPELGVGQLLASHKVIQRGRYRVRFALKGSSWSEWFVRRPTPIHMAIFVTDPAEDIEATRQRVVALDGISGAPEDPDRRYEHGDSPGRSTGRTVVDVTPPCLFAIRAGIPRLTTLQSVVCLPV
;
A
#
# COMPACT_ATOMS: atom_id res chain seq x y z
N MET A 1 -36.61 70.06 -23.15
CA MET A 1 -35.71 69.03 -22.62
C MET A 1 -36.08 68.80 -21.16
N THR A 2 -36.79 67.73 -20.87
CA THR A 2 -37.46 67.45 -19.59
C THR A 2 -37.55 65.93 -19.38
N ARG A 3 -37.59 65.48 -18.12
CA ARG A 3 -37.54 64.05 -17.71
C ARG A 3 -38.71 63.20 -18.26
N PRO A 4 -38.46 61.89 -18.38
CA PRO A 4 -39.26 60.84 -17.70
C PRO A 4 -38.39 60.14 -16.64
N SER A 5 -38.79 60.03 -15.38
CA SER A 5 -39.78 59.11 -14.77
C SER A 5 -39.22 57.70 -14.52
N ALA A 6 -39.22 57.27 -13.26
CA ALA A 6 -38.78 55.95 -12.84
C ALA A 6 -39.90 54.92 -13.02
N ASP A 7 -39.56 53.66 -13.29
CA ASP A 7 -40.32 52.51 -12.79
C ASP A 7 -39.54 51.17 -12.89
N SER A 8 -39.77 50.30 -11.90
CA SER A 8 -39.42 48.87 -11.86
C SER A 8 -37.94 48.44 -12.03
N VAL A 9 -37.15 48.54 -10.96
CA VAL A 9 -36.09 47.54 -10.69
C VAL A 9 -36.59 46.65 -9.56
N ALA A 10 -36.86 45.39 -9.85
CA ALA A 10 -37.32 44.43 -8.84
C ALA A 10 -36.17 44.08 -7.88
N GLU A 11 -36.33 44.41 -6.60
CA GLU A 11 -35.45 43.92 -5.54
C GLU A 11 -35.60 42.40 -5.41
N THR A 12 -34.56 41.66 -5.78
CA THR A 12 -34.49 40.21 -5.52
C THR A 12 -34.23 39.99 -4.04
N ASN A 13 -35.30 39.76 -3.28
CA ASN A 13 -35.26 39.43 -1.86
C ASN A 13 -34.33 38.23 -1.59
N PRO A 14 -33.21 38.39 -0.83
CA PRO A 14 -32.24 37.33 -0.59
C PRO A 14 -32.74 36.22 0.36
N ASP A 15 -33.86 36.44 1.06
CA ASP A 15 -34.44 35.48 2.02
C ASP A 15 -35.47 34.51 1.39
N SER A 16 -35.60 34.48 0.07
CA SER A 16 -36.40 33.44 -0.59
C SER A 16 -35.73 32.07 -0.42
N PRO A 17 -36.41 31.05 0.14
CA PRO A 17 -35.82 29.73 0.34
C PRO A 17 -35.39 29.12 -1.00
N PRO A 18 -34.27 28.38 -1.05
CA PRO A 18 -33.81 27.77 -2.29
C PRO A 18 -34.90 26.85 -2.84
N GLY A 19 -35.36 27.14 -4.07
CA GLY A 19 -36.41 26.36 -4.71
C GLY A 19 -36.03 24.87 -4.81
N PRO A 20 -37.04 23.96 -4.83
CA PRO A 20 -36.85 22.52 -4.69
C PRO A 20 -35.74 21.99 -5.59
N GLY A 21 -34.84 21.23 -4.97
CA GLY A 21 -33.62 20.71 -5.58
C GLY A 21 -33.93 19.77 -6.74
N VAL A 22 -32.92 19.44 -7.54
CA VAL A 22 -33.09 18.48 -8.65
C VAL A 22 -33.56 17.10 -8.15
N SER A 23 -33.24 16.73 -6.89
CA SER A 23 -33.84 15.56 -6.21
C SER A 23 -35.34 15.69 -6.02
N ASP A 24 -35.79 16.84 -5.52
CA ASP A 24 -37.19 17.09 -5.12
C ASP A 24 -38.09 17.25 -6.37
N ARG A 25 -37.49 17.67 -7.50
CA ARG A 25 -38.15 17.65 -8.81
C ARG A 25 -38.18 16.24 -9.44
N LEU A 26 -37.25 15.36 -9.09
CA LEU A 26 -37.21 13.97 -9.58
C LEU A 26 -38.08 13.02 -8.76
N SER A 27 -38.24 13.23 -7.45
CA SER A 27 -39.29 12.59 -6.65
C SER A 27 -40.69 12.94 -7.14
N ASN A 28 -40.87 14.10 -7.79
CA ASN A 28 -42.12 14.48 -8.46
C ASN A 28 -42.26 13.89 -9.89
N PHE A 29 -41.17 13.41 -10.49
CA PHE A 29 -41.15 12.92 -11.88
C PHE A 29 -41.68 11.48 -12.00
N ILE A 30 -41.56 10.71 -10.92
CA ILE A 30 -42.33 9.50 -10.68
C ILE A 30 -43.25 9.84 -9.50
N ARG A 31 -44.56 10.00 -9.72
CA ARG A 31 -45.52 10.27 -8.64
C ARG A 31 -45.64 9.05 -7.70
N LEU A 32 -44.65 8.84 -6.85
CA LEU A 32 -44.58 7.71 -5.92
C LEU A 32 -45.65 7.85 -4.84
N ASP A 33 -45.92 9.06 -4.37
CA ASP A 33 -46.91 9.37 -3.34
C ASP A 33 -48.33 8.90 -3.72
N GLU A 34 -48.68 8.92 -5.01
CA GLU A 34 -49.97 8.44 -5.55
C GLU A 34 -50.05 6.91 -5.70
N ARG A 35 -48.96 6.16 -5.46
CA ARG A 35 -48.93 4.70 -5.59
C ARG A 35 -49.18 4.00 -4.25
N PRO A 36 -49.74 2.77 -4.27
CA PRO A 36 -49.79 1.92 -3.08
C PRO A 36 -48.38 1.69 -2.51
N GLU A 37 -48.26 1.71 -1.18
CA GLU A 37 -47.00 1.50 -0.45
C GLU A 37 -46.14 0.32 -0.97
N PRO A 38 -46.66 -0.92 -1.16
CA PRO A 38 -45.85 -2.02 -1.68
C PRO A 38 -45.31 -1.77 -3.09
N VAL A 39 -46.02 -1.01 -3.93
CA VAL A 39 -45.57 -0.65 -5.28
C VAL A 39 -44.47 0.41 -5.22
N ARG A 40 -44.52 1.36 -4.28
CA ARG A 40 -43.41 2.31 -4.06
C ARG A 40 -42.14 1.59 -3.65
N TRP A 41 -42.22 0.73 -2.64
CA TRP A 41 -41.06 -0.02 -2.16
C TRP A 41 -40.49 -0.95 -3.23
N ALA A 42 -41.33 -1.59 -4.05
CA ALA A 42 -40.87 -2.36 -5.20
C ALA A 42 -40.09 -1.51 -6.22
N LEU A 43 -40.60 -0.32 -6.59
CA LEU A 43 -39.92 0.61 -7.51
C LEU A 43 -38.60 1.15 -6.92
N LEU A 44 -38.60 1.44 -5.62
CA LEU A 44 -37.43 1.92 -4.89
C LEU A 44 -36.32 0.87 -4.74
N LEU A 45 -36.68 -0.40 -4.58
CA LEU A 45 -35.74 -1.51 -4.46
C LEU A 45 -35.31 -2.09 -5.82
N LEU A 46 -36.08 -1.86 -6.90
CA LEU A 46 -35.78 -2.40 -8.24
C LEU A 46 -34.34 -2.12 -8.70
N PRO A 47 -33.76 -0.90 -8.60
CA PRO A 47 -32.37 -0.68 -9.00
C PRO A 47 -31.35 -1.49 -8.19
N TYR A 48 -31.61 -1.75 -6.91
CA TYR A 48 -30.75 -2.57 -6.07
C TYR A 48 -30.81 -4.05 -6.47
N LEU A 49 -31.99 -4.54 -6.81
CA LEU A 49 -32.18 -5.90 -7.32
C LEU A 49 -31.56 -6.07 -8.71
N SER A 50 -31.68 -5.05 -9.59
CA SER A 50 -31.00 -5.01 -10.88
C SER A 50 -29.48 -4.99 -10.74
N TRP A 51 -28.94 -4.20 -9.79
CA TRP A 51 -27.51 -4.19 -9.49
C TRP A 51 -27.04 -5.57 -9.01
N TRP A 52 -27.72 -6.17 -8.03
CA TRP A 52 -27.40 -7.49 -7.51
C TRP A 52 -27.45 -8.58 -8.60
N TRP A 53 -28.47 -8.55 -9.46
CA TRP A 53 -28.59 -9.49 -10.57
C TRP A 53 -27.47 -9.32 -11.61
N LEU A 54 -27.14 -8.08 -11.99
CA LEU A 54 -26.01 -7.80 -12.90
C LEU A 54 -24.66 -8.18 -12.29
N ASP A 55 -24.51 -8.06 -10.97
CA ASP A 55 -23.29 -8.44 -10.26
C ASP A 55 -23.11 -9.96 -10.12
N GLY A 56 -24.17 -10.74 -10.34
CA GLY A 56 -24.06 -12.19 -10.44
C GLY A 56 -23.35 -12.68 -11.70
N TRP A 57 -23.26 -11.86 -12.76
CA TRP A 57 -22.53 -12.21 -13.97
C TRP A 57 -21.02 -12.07 -13.80
N LEU A 58 -20.27 -13.14 -14.07
CA LEU A 58 -18.82 -13.08 -14.17
C LEU A 58 -18.43 -12.31 -15.44
N ALA A 59 -18.04 -11.05 -15.27
CA ALA A 59 -17.55 -10.20 -16.34
C ALA A 59 -16.03 -10.33 -16.52
N ARG A 60 -15.59 -10.65 -17.74
CA ARG A 60 -14.18 -10.55 -18.14
C ARG A 60 -13.98 -9.33 -19.03
N VAL A 61 -13.12 -8.42 -18.59
CA VAL A 61 -12.68 -7.26 -19.38
C VAL A 61 -11.37 -7.62 -20.09
N GLY A 62 -11.28 -7.30 -21.38
CA GLY A 62 -10.02 -7.34 -22.15
C GLY A 62 -9.68 -5.97 -22.75
N PHE A 63 -8.41 -5.76 -23.09
CA PHE A 63 -7.88 -4.53 -23.70
C PHE A 63 -6.98 -4.84 -24.91
N SER A 64 -6.88 -3.94 -25.89
CA SER A 64 -5.90 -4.06 -27.00
C SER A 64 -4.48 -3.70 -26.53
N ARG A 65 -3.46 -4.31 -27.16
CA ARG A 65 -2.05 -3.96 -26.95
C ARG A 65 -1.60 -2.71 -27.72
N ARG A 66 -2.39 -2.21 -28.68
CA ARG A 66 -2.01 -1.11 -29.59
C ARG A 66 -2.79 0.17 -29.39
N VAL A 67 -4.05 0.06 -29.00
CA VAL A 67 -4.96 1.20 -28.83
C VAL A 67 -5.59 1.11 -27.43
N PHE A 68 -5.90 2.25 -26.80
CA PHE A 68 -6.67 2.26 -25.57
C PHE A 68 -8.15 1.94 -25.86
N ASP A 69 -8.39 0.66 -26.08
CA ASP A 69 -9.66 0.05 -26.46
C ASP A 69 -9.94 -1.15 -25.54
N ALA A 70 -11.21 -1.40 -25.23
CA ALA A 70 -11.63 -2.41 -24.26
C ALA A 70 -12.88 -3.16 -24.74
N ALA A 71 -13.02 -4.41 -24.30
CA ALA A 71 -14.19 -5.25 -24.55
C ALA A 71 -14.60 -5.98 -23.26
N ILE A 72 -15.90 -6.27 -23.11
CA ILE A 72 -16.47 -6.90 -21.92
C ILE A 72 -17.29 -8.11 -22.35
N ASN A 73 -16.97 -9.28 -21.81
CA ASN A 73 -17.74 -10.50 -22.02
C ASN A 73 -18.37 -10.96 -20.69
N LEU A 74 -19.61 -11.43 -20.72
CA LEU A 74 -20.33 -11.99 -19.57
C LEU A 74 -20.40 -13.51 -19.74
N GLU A 75 -19.82 -14.26 -18.81
CA GLU A 75 -19.68 -15.72 -18.93
C GLU A 75 -20.81 -16.46 -18.22
N THR A 76 -20.65 -16.71 -16.93
CA THR A 76 -21.59 -17.47 -16.11
C THR A 76 -22.27 -16.55 -15.11
N TRP A 77 -23.55 -16.80 -14.87
CA TRP A 77 -24.28 -16.17 -13.77
C TRP A 77 -24.20 -17.03 -12.51
N SER A 78 -23.91 -16.40 -11.38
CA SER A 78 -23.84 -17.02 -10.05
C SER A 78 -24.39 -16.05 -9.00
N VAL A 79 -24.73 -16.56 -7.81
CA VAL A 79 -25.23 -15.69 -6.73
C VAL A 79 -24.07 -14.92 -6.10
N SER A 80 -23.94 -13.64 -6.45
CA SER A 80 -22.96 -12.72 -5.85
C SER A 80 -23.47 -12.19 -4.50
N TRP A 81 -22.73 -12.45 -3.42
CA TRP A 81 -22.95 -11.79 -2.12
C TRP A 81 -22.42 -10.35 -2.12
N LEU A 82 -21.42 -10.05 -2.97
CA LEU A 82 -20.86 -8.71 -3.14
C LEU A 82 -21.91 -7.76 -3.71
N GLY A 83 -22.66 -8.20 -4.73
CA GLY A 83 -23.75 -7.44 -5.34
C GLY A 83 -24.88 -7.11 -4.38
N ALA A 84 -25.03 -7.86 -3.28
CA ALA A 84 -26.02 -7.60 -2.24
C ALA A 84 -25.58 -6.49 -1.25
N LEU A 85 -24.30 -6.09 -1.24
CA LEU A 85 -23.77 -5.08 -0.28
C LEU A 85 -24.53 -3.74 -0.31
N PRO A 86 -24.90 -3.14 -1.47
CA PRO A 86 -25.70 -1.91 -1.48
C PRO A 86 -27.09 -2.10 -0.87
N LEU A 87 -27.70 -3.29 -1.05
CA LEU A 87 -29.02 -3.62 -0.49
C LEU A 87 -28.95 -3.89 1.02
N LEU A 88 -27.91 -4.58 1.49
CA LEU A 88 -27.64 -4.79 2.91
C LEU A 88 -27.34 -3.46 3.63
N ALA A 89 -26.51 -2.60 3.01
CA ALA A 89 -26.22 -1.26 3.49
C ALA A 89 -27.49 -0.39 3.56
N LEU A 90 -28.38 -0.50 2.57
CA LEU A 90 -29.70 0.14 2.60
C LEU A 90 -30.55 -0.38 3.76
N GLY A 91 -30.58 -1.70 4.00
CA GLY A 91 -31.29 -2.30 5.14
C GLY A 91 -30.80 -1.76 6.48
N VAL A 92 -29.48 -1.73 6.70
CA VAL A 92 -28.86 -1.13 7.90
C VAL A 92 -29.20 0.36 8.00
N ARG A 93 -29.15 1.10 6.88
CA ARG A 93 -29.47 2.53 6.84
C ARG A 93 -30.93 2.80 7.22
N VAL A 94 -31.87 2.00 6.71
CA VAL A 94 -33.30 2.07 7.06
C VAL A 94 -33.53 1.74 8.54
N LEU A 95 -32.78 0.80 9.13
CA LEU A 95 -32.83 0.53 10.58
C LEU A 95 -32.34 1.72 11.42
N LEU A 96 -31.26 2.39 11.00
CA LEU A 96 -30.71 3.58 11.67
C LEU A 96 -31.64 4.80 11.53
N ASP A 97 -32.30 4.95 10.38
CA ASP A 97 -33.22 6.06 10.07
C ASP A 97 -34.65 5.85 10.62
N ARG A 98 -34.92 4.79 11.40
CA ARG A 98 -36.23 4.57 12.06
C ARG A 98 -36.68 5.69 13.01
N GLY A 99 -35.78 6.60 13.38
CA GLY A 99 -36.09 7.81 14.15
C GLY A 99 -36.14 9.12 13.35
N ASP A 100 -35.95 9.10 12.02
CA ASP A 100 -35.98 10.30 11.18
C ASP A 100 -37.44 10.70 10.85
N ARG A 101 -37.76 11.99 10.98
CA ARG A 101 -39.14 12.53 10.82
C ARG A 101 -39.65 12.44 9.38
N ARG A 102 -38.75 12.35 8.40
CA ARG A 102 -39.12 12.22 6.97
C ARG A 102 -39.39 10.77 6.54
N GLY A 103 -39.15 9.80 7.44
CA GLY A 103 -39.25 8.39 7.14
C GLY A 103 -38.14 7.85 6.21
N PRO A 104 -37.97 6.53 6.13
CA PRO A 104 -36.89 5.91 5.37
C PRO A 104 -37.04 6.07 3.85
N GLU A 105 -38.26 6.29 3.33
CA GLU A 105 -38.57 6.39 1.89
C GLU A 105 -37.72 7.48 1.19
N HIS A 106 -37.49 8.62 1.83
CA HIS A 106 -36.71 9.71 1.23
C HIS A 106 -35.21 9.36 1.11
N THR A 107 -34.61 8.71 2.12
CA THR A 107 -33.22 8.22 2.04
C THR A 107 -33.09 7.19 0.93
N VAL A 108 -34.05 6.24 0.85
CA VAL A 108 -34.07 5.17 -0.15
C VAL A 108 -34.24 5.73 -1.56
N GLY A 109 -35.17 6.67 -1.79
CA GLY A 109 -35.41 7.30 -3.09
C GLY A 109 -34.18 8.03 -3.63
N ARG A 110 -33.50 8.80 -2.77
CA ARG A 110 -32.29 9.52 -3.16
C ARG A 110 -31.15 8.60 -3.57
N SER A 111 -30.97 7.47 -2.87
CA SER A 111 -29.90 6.51 -3.21
C SER A 111 -30.28 5.61 -4.39
N SER A 112 -31.54 5.18 -4.48
CA SER A 112 -32.08 4.35 -5.57
C SER A 112 -31.85 4.95 -6.96
N LEU A 113 -32.04 6.28 -7.11
CA LEU A 113 -31.73 6.99 -8.35
C LEU A 113 -30.25 6.83 -8.78
N TRP A 114 -29.30 6.93 -7.84
CA TRP A 114 -27.88 6.75 -8.17
C TRP A 114 -27.54 5.31 -8.51
N VAL A 115 -28.16 4.33 -7.82
CA VAL A 115 -28.04 2.92 -8.19
C VAL A 115 -28.57 2.69 -9.61
N ALA A 116 -29.70 3.29 -9.98
CA ALA A 116 -30.25 3.21 -11.33
C ALA A 116 -29.32 3.81 -12.40
N VAL A 117 -28.65 4.94 -12.11
CA VAL A 117 -27.63 5.52 -12.99
C VAL A 117 -26.42 4.60 -13.13
N MET A 118 -25.94 3.98 -12.03
CA MET A 118 -24.82 3.01 -12.10
C MET A 118 -25.20 1.74 -12.89
N VAL A 119 -26.42 1.23 -12.71
CA VAL A 119 -26.98 0.12 -13.51
C VAL A 119 -27.04 0.50 -14.99
N ALA A 120 -27.52 1.69 -15.33
CA ALA A 120 -27.56 2.17 -16.71
C ALA A 120 -26.16 2.28 -17.33
N LEU A 121 -25.18 2.85 -16.61
CA LEU A 121 -23.79 2.92 -17.07
C LEU A 121 -23.16 1.53 -17.25
N ARG A 122 -23.42 0.59 -16.33
CA ARG A 122 -22.96 -0.82 -16.41
C ARG A 122 -23.54 -1.55 -17.63
N LEU A 123 -24.80 -1.29 -17.98
CA LEU A 123 -25.45 -1.80 -19.20
C LEU A 123 -24.89 -1.12 -20.46
N CYS A 124 -24.70 0.21 -20.46
CA CYS A 124 -24.10 0.92 -21.59
C CYS A 124 -22.67 0.44 -21.89
N ALA A 125 -21.91 0.02 -20.87
CA ALA A 125 -20.57 -0.54 -21.02
C ALA A 125 -20.53 -1.86 -21.83
N LEU A 126 -21.66 -2.56 -22.01
CA LEU A 126 -21.74 -3.78 -22.84
C LEU A 126 -21.87 -3.47 -24.34
N SER A 127 -22.02 -2.21 -24.73
CA SER A 127 -22.15 -1.82 -26.13
C SER A 127 -20.77 -1.55 -26.73
N ASP A 128 -20.33 -2.37 -27.71
CA ASP A 128 -19.03 -2.24 -28.39
C ASP A 128 -18.69 -0.79 -28.80
N PRO A 129 -19.58 0.00 -29.46
CA PRO A 129 -19.31 1.40 -29.77
C PRO A 129 -19.09 2.29 -28.55
N VAL A 130 -19.76 2.01 -27.42
CA VAL A 130 -19.65 2.80 -26.19
C VAL A 130 -18.35 2.47 -25.48
N ILE A 131 -18.07 1.19 -25.21
CA ILE A 131 -16.84 0.80 -24.51
C ILE A 131 -15.59 1.17 -25.31
N HIS A 132 -15.66 1.17 -26.64
CA HIS A 132 -14.61 1.68 -27.51
C HIS A 132 -14.25 3.14 -27.21
N TRP A 133 -15.23 4.05 -27.20
CA TRP A 133 -14.98 5.48 -26.92
C TRP A 133 -14.77 5.79 -25.43
N PHE A 134 -15.28 4.94 -24.55
CA PHE A 134 -15.26 5.11 -23.10
C PHE A 134 -14.67 3.87 -22.40
N PRO A 135 -13.39 3.49 -22.67
CA PRO A 135 -12.81 2.25 -22.17
C PRO A 135 -12.73 2.18 -20.64
N TRP A 136 -12.83 3.32 -19.95
CA TRP A 136 -12.92 3.40 -18.49
C TRP A 136 -14.27 2.92 -17.93
N LEU A 137 -15.34 2.81 -18.73
CA LEU A 137 -16.62 2.24 -18.30
C LEU A 137 -16.50 0.76 -17.93
N SER A 138 -15.42 0.08 -18.32
CA SER A 138 -15.09 -1.26 -17.82
C SER A 138 -15.02 -1.33 -16.28
N ILE A 139 -14.66 -0.23 -15.61
CA ILE A 139 -14.66 -0.13 -14.15
C ILE A 139 -16.06 -0.31 -13.54
N MET A 140 -17.15 -0.14 -14.33
CA MET A 140 -18.53 -0.40 -13.91
C MET A 140 -18.80 -1.86 -13.53
N TRP A 141 -17.89 -2.77 -13.92
CA TRP A 141 -17.93 -4.19 -13.60
C TRP A 141 -17.02 -4.59 -12.44
N ALA A 142 -16.26 -3.64 -11.86
CA ALA A 142 -15.39 -3.91 -10.72
C ALA A 142 -16.19 -4.09 -9.42
N PRO A 143 -15.87 -5.11 -8.57
CA PRO A 143 -16.57 -5.35 -7.30
C PRO A 143 -16.43 -4.18 -6.31
N HIS A 144 -15.41 -3.34 -6.48
CA HIS A 144 -15.18 -2.11 -5.72
C HIS A 144 -16.38 -1.15 -5.74
N LEU A 145 -17.21 -1.17 -6.80
CA LEU A 145 -18.41 -0.35 -6.86
C LEU A 145 -19.49 -0.81 -5.90
N ALA A 146 -19.70 -2.12 -5.73
CA ALA A 146 -20.68 -2.64 -4.77
C ALA A 146 -20.30 -2.25 -3.32
N TRP A 147 -19.01 -2.35 -2.99
CA TRP A 147 -18.44 -1.84 -1.74
C TRP A 147 -18.57 -0.31 -1.60
N GLY A 148 -18.17 0.44 -2.62
CA GLY A 148 -18.22 1.91 -2.62
C GLY A 148 -19.63 2.47 -2.51
N MET A 149 -20.60 1.84 -3.18
CA MET A 149 -22.03 2.17 -3.08
C MET A 149 -22.59 1.82 -1.71
N GLY A 150 -22.32 0.63 -1.18
CA GLY A 150 -22.73 0.25 0.19
C GLY A 150 -22.17 1.21 1.24
N LEU A 151 -20.88 1.52 1.16
CA LEU A 151 -20.22 2.48 2.04
C LEU A 151 -20.80 3.90 1.87
N ALA A 152 -21.09 4.36 0.65
CA ALA A 152 -21.71 5.67 0.42
C ALA A 152 -23.15 5.79 0.94
N ILE A 153 -23.91 4.68 0.95
CA ILE A 153 -25.24 4.61 1.57
C ILE A 153 -25.12 4.74 3.09
N LEU A 154 -24.16 4.05 3.71
CA LEU A 154 -23.90 4.16 5.16
C LEU A 154 -23.37 5.54 5.56
N TRP A 155 -22.46 6.12 4.78
CA TRP A 155 -21.84 7.43 5.06
C TRP A 155 -22.74 8.63 4.75
N SER A 156 -23.82 8.43 3.98
CA SER A 156 -24.79 9.49 3.71
C SER A 156 -25.41 9.99 5.02
N PRO A 157 -25.35 11.30 5.35
CA PRO A 157 -25.91 11.78 6.60
C PRO A 157 -27.45 11.75 6.57
N PRO A 158 -28.10 11.68 7.76
CA PRO A 158 -29.56 11.78 7.88
C PRO A 158 -30.12 13.04 7.23
N THR A 159 -31.33 12.90 6.70
CA THR A 159 -31.95 13.94 5.87
C THR A 159 -32.35 15.17 6.69
N ASP A 160 -32.76 14.95 7.94
CA ASP A 160 -33.00 16.01 8.94
C ASP A 160 -31.72 16.50 9.65
N SER A 161 -30.53 16.28 9.09
CA SER A 161 -29.36 17.15 9.36
C SER A 161 -29.51 18.50 8.63
N ALA A 162 -30.64 19.16 8.94
CA ALA A 162 -30.91 20.57 8.68
C ALA A 162 -29.74 21.44 9.17
N THR A 163 -29.74 22.70 8.73
CA THR A 163 -28.61 23.62 8.88
C THR A 163 -27.95 23.56 10.27
N PRO A 164 -26.62 23.70 10.36
CA PRO A 164 -25.93 23.92 11.63
C PRO A 164 -26.21 25.33 12.18
N ASP A 165 -27.47 25.78 12.11
CA ASP A 165 -28.01 26.97 12.78
C ASP A 165 -28.28 26.66 14.26
N SER A 166 -27.26 26.12 14.89
CA SER A 166 -26.86 26.62 16.19
C SER A 166 -25.37 26.38 16.34
N ALA A 167 -24.66 27.42 16.78
CA ALA A 167 -23.42 27.26 17.51
C ALA A 167 -23.72 26.66 18.90
N SER A 168 -24.52 25.59 18.96
CA SER A 168 -24.67 24.78 20.16
C SER A 168 -23.33 24.10 20.39
N THR A 169 -22.57 24.69 21.29
CA THR A 169 -21.32 24.19 21.83
C THR A 169 -21.57 22.89 22.60
N LYS A 170 -21.89 21.81 21.88
CA LYS A 170 -21.82 20.44 22.42
C LYS A 170 -20.42 20.30 23.00
N LYS A 171 -20.35 20.09 24.32
CA LYS A 171 -19.09 20.05 25.08
C LYS A 171 -18.06 19.22 24.32
N ARG A 172 -16.88 19.78 24.09
CA ARG A 172 -15.75 19.03 23.51
C ARG A 172 -15.55 17.78 24.36
N SER A 173 -15.73 16.62 23.74
CA SER A 173 -15.37 15.35 24.34
C SER A 173 -13.84 15.30 24.38
N ALA A 174 -13.25 15.57 25.55
CA ALA A 174 -11.80 15.49 25.75
C ALA A 174 -11.25 14.07 25.49
N TYR A 175 -12.11 13.04 25.56
CA TYR A 175 -11.77 11.64 25.30
C TYR A 175 -11.79 11.28 23.80
N ARG A 176 -12.36 12.10 22.91
CA ARG A 176 -12.46 11.80 21.47
C ARG A 176 -11.09 11.56 20.79
N PRO A 177 -10.10 12.47 20.88
CA PRO A 177 -8.79 12.23 20.27
C PRO A 177 -8.07 11.04 20.89
N LEU A 178 -8.32 10.74 22.18
CA LEU A 178 -7.81 9.54 22.84
C LEU A 178 -8.43 8.26 22.27
N VAL A 179 -9.74 8.21 22.01
CA VAL A 179 -10.40 7.05 21.39
C VAL A 179 -9.92 6.83 19.95
N ILE A 180 -9.75 7.90 19.18
CA ILE A 180 -9.23 7.85 17.81
C ILE A 180 -7.76 7.39 17.80
N GLY A 181 -6.94 7.92 18.72
CA GLY A 181 -5.56 7.47 18.92
C GLY A 181 -5.48 6.01 19.39
N LEU A 182 -6.35 5.56 20.29
CA LEU A 182 -6.39 4.17 20.76
C LEU A 182 -6.77 3.20 19.63
N PHE A 183 -7.75 3.56 18.79
CA PHE A 183 -8.07 2.79 17.58
C PHE A 183 -6.85 2.65 16.65
N ALA A 184 -6.15 3.76 16.39
CA ALA A 184 -4.93 3.74 15.59
C ALA A 184 -3.81 2.93 16.25
N ALA A 185 -3.65 3.00 17.58
CA ALA A 185 -2.65 2.23 18.32
C ALA A 185 -2.88 0.72 18.19
N VAL A 186 -4.13 0.26 18.28
CA VAL A 186 -4.48 -1.16 18.08
C VAL A 186 -4.21 -1.57 16.62
N LEU A 187 -4.66 -0.76 15.66
CA LEU A 187 -4.46 -1.02 14.23
C LEU A 187 -2.96 -1.11 13.85
N TYR A 188 -2.17 -0.13 14.26
CA TYR A 188 -0.75 -0.04 13.94
C TYR A 188 0.10 -1.04 14.72
N SER A 189 -0.25 -1.37 15.98
CA SER A 189 0.42 -2.45 16.70
C SER A 189 0.19 -3.80 16.03
N GLY A 190 -1.06 -4.10 15.63
CA GLY A 190 -1.38 -5.30 14.86
C GLY A 190 -0.64 -5.38 13.54
N TYR A 191 -0.57 -4.27 12.80
CA TYR A 191 0.25 -4.17 11.58
C TYR A 191 1.76 -4.31 11.88
N THR A 192 2.25 -3.82 13.01
CA THR A 192 3.67 -3.94 13.41
C THR A 192 4.07 -5.38 13.69
N PHE A 193 3.25 -6.11 14.45
CA PHE A 193 3.45 -7.54 14.70
C PHE A 193 3.46 -8.34 13.39
N TYR A 194 2.53 -8.03 12.47
CA TYR A 194 2.51 -8.61 11.13
C TYR A 194 3.79 -8.27 10.34
N PHE A 195 4.15 -7.00 10.27
CA PHE A 195 5.21 -6.47 9.42
C PHE A 195 6.60 -6.93 9.85
N CYS A 196 6.92 -6.88 11.15
CA CYS A 196 8.23 -7.29 11.66
C CYS A 196 8.49 -8.80 11.50
N GLN A 197 7.44 -9.62 11.39
CA GLN A 197 7.48 -11.08 11.19
C GLN A 197 7.48 -11.50 9.72
N LEU A 198 7.33 -10.56 8.78
CA LEU A 198 7.13 -10.83 7.35
C LEU A 198 8.01 -10.01 6.40
N THR A 199 8.70 -8.99 6.88
CA THR A 199 9.63 -8.18 6.06
C THR A 199 11.04 -8.20 6.62
N MET A 200 12.03 -7.97 5.77
CA MET A 200 13.35 -7.53 6.21
C MET A 200 13.36 -6.05 6.65
N LEU A 201 14.46 -5.60 7.25
CA LEU A 201 14.77 -4.17 7.35
C LEU A 201 15.19 -3.68 5.97
N HIS A 202 14.76 -2.48 5.60
CA HIS A 202 14.92 -1.95 4.25
C HIS A 202 15.29 -0.47 4.25
N GLY A 203 16.03 -0.06 3.22
CA GLY A 203 16.56 1.29 3.12
C GLY A 203 17.30 1.69 4.40
N ASP A 204 17.03 2.90 4.87
CA ASP A 204 17.71 3.54 5.98
C ASP A 204 17.48 2.84 7.35
N GLU A 205 16.45 1.99 7.50
CA GLU A 205 16.03 1.43 8.81
C GLU A 205 17.16 0.66 9.53
N GLY A 206 17.94 -0.11 8.77
CA GLY A 206 19.08 -0.86 9.30
C GLY A 206 20.22 0.04 9.79
N GLN A 207 20.42 1.19 9.15
CA GLN A 207 21.44 2.16 9.54
C GLN A 207 21.04 2.89 10.83
N TYR A 208 19.77 3.31 10.94
CA TYR A 208 19.26 3.92 12.17
C TYR A 208 19.40 2.98 13.37
N LEU A 209 19.12 1.68 13.21
CA LEU A 209 19.30 0.69 14.28
C LEU A 209 20.78 0.46 14.62
N ARG A 210 21.69 0.43 13.63
CA ARG A 210 23.14 0.31 13.89
C ARG A 210 23.68 1.51 14.68
N VAL A 211 23.30 2.73 14.32
CA VAL A 211 23.65 3.94 15.09
C VAL A 211 22.98 3.92 16.48
N THR A 212 21.77 3.37 16.61
CA THR A 212 21.11 3.20 17.94
C THR A 212 21.88 2.23 18.82
N GLN A 213 22.40 1.14 18.25
CA GLN A 213 23.24 0.17 18.93
C GLN A 213 24.56 0.81 19.38
N SER A 214 25.27 1.50 18.48
CA SER A 214 26.52 2.23 18.79
C SER A 214 26.33 3.21 19.95
N LEU A 215 25.31 4.08 19.89
CA LEU A 215 24.98 5.03 20.97
C LEU A 215 24.67 4.34 22.32
N LEU A 216 24.11 3.12 22.30
CA LEU A 216 23.72 2.38 23.51
C LEU A 216 24.85 1.52 24.09
N ARG A 217 25.76 1.00 23.24
CA ARG A 217 26.85 0.10 23.62
C ARG A 217 28.16 0.84 23.86
N ASP A 218 28.48 1.75 22.93
CA ASP A 218 29.78 2.39 22.81
C ASP A 218 29.72 3.87 23.25
N GLY A 219 28.55 4.51 23.09
CA GLY A 219 28.28 5.87 23.55
C GLY A 219 28.62 6.96 22.55
N ASP A 220 28.93 6.60 21.30
CA ASP A 220 29.27 7.53 20.23
C ASP A 220 28.50 7.22 18.91
N ILE A 221 29.01 7.70 17.78
CA ILE A 221 28.42 7.58 16.43
C ILE A 221 29.39 6.96 15.41
N ASP A 222 30.52 6.42 15.87
CA ASP A 222 31.58 5.88 15.04
C ASP A 222 31.39 4.38 14.85
N LEU A 223 30.88 4.01 13.68
CA LEU A 223 30.51 2.63 13.35
C LEU A 223 31.73 1.77 13.01
N SER A 224 32.96 2.27 13.17
CA SER A 224 34.21 1.57 12.83
C SER A 224 34.41 0.25 13.60
N ASN A 225 33.80 0.12 14.78
CA ASN A 225 33.75 -1.11 15.58
C ASN A 225 32.44 -1.92 15.41
N ASN A 226 31.42 -1.40 14.70
CA ASN A 226 30.11 -2.05 14.50
C ASN A 226 29.97 -2.67 13.09
N LEU A 227 31.09 -3.08 12.49
CA LEU A 227 31.16 -3.65 11.14
C LEU A 227 30.84 -5.15 11.10
N GLY A 228 31.09 -5.86 12.21
CA GLY A 228 31.00 -7.32 12.28
C GLY A 228 29.58 -7.89 12.35
N ASP A 229 29.45 -9.16 11.98
CA ASP A 229 28.18 -9.87 11.84
C ASP A 229 27.36 -9.93 13.13
N ASP A 230 28.02 -10.17 14.27
CA ASP A 230 27.39 -10.26 15.59
C ASP A 230 26.61 -8.99 15.97
N HIS A 231 27.12 -7.81 15.56
CA HIS A 231 26.48 -6.53 15.78
C HIS A 231 25.17 -6.43 14.98
N VAL A 232 25.24 -6.72 13.68
CA VAL A 232 24.07 -6.70 12.78
C VAL A 232 23.04 -7.76 13.19
N PHE A 233 23.49 -8.93 13.64
CA PHE A 233 22.63 -10.02 14.10
C PHE A 233 21.91 -9.74 15.44
N GLU A 234 22.22 -8.67 16.16
CA GLU A 234 21.39 -8.23 17.30
C GLU A 234 19.99 -7.76 16.84
N PHE A 235 19.88 -7.11 15.67
CA PHE A 235 18.63 -6.50 15.20
C PHE A 235 18.17 -6.95 13.80
N HIS A 236 19.06 -7.42 12.92
CA HIS A 236 18.75 -7.82 11.54
C HIS A 236 19.14 -9.28 11.22
N VAL A 237 18.51 -9.90 10.22
CA VAL A 237 18.67 -11.35 9.94
C VAL A 237 19.74 -11.67 8.89
N THR A 238 20.20 -10.65 8.17
CA THR A 238 21.22 -10.69 7.12
C THR A 238 22.24 -9.60 7.37
N GLN A 239 23.45 -9.72 6.79
CA GLN A 239 24.36 -8.58 6.70
C GLN A 239 23.69 -7.42 5.95
N THR A 240 24.02 -6.20 6.33
CA THR A 240 23.70 -4.98 5.57
C THR A 240 24.97 -4.17 5.39
N GLY A 241 25.13 -3.56 4.22
CA GLY A 241 26.19 -2.57 4.00
C GLY A 241 26.03 -1.36 4.93
N ILE A 242 27.04 -0.51 4.98
CA ILE A 242 27.02 0.74 5.77
C ILE A 242 27.02 1.92 4.84
N ASP A 243 26.07 2.81 5.04
CA ASP A 243 25.98 4.06 4.31
C ASP A 243 26.91 5.09 4.99
N GLN A 244 28.21 4.99 4.69
CA GLN A 244 29.26 5.86 5.25
C GLN A 244 29.17 7.27 4.65
N ALA A 245 29.28 8.28 5.50
CA ALA A 245 29.33 9.68 5.11
C ALA A 245 30.64 10.03 4.38
N PRO A 246 30.61 10.70 3.22
CA PRO A 246 31.83 11.10 2.51
C PRO A 246 32.76 11.99 3.34
N ALA A 247 32.23 12.83 4.24
CA ALA A 247 33.01 13.63 5.19
C ALA A 247 33.23 12.93 6.55
N SER A 248 33.22 11.60 6.60
CA SER A 248 33.71 10.86 7.78
C SER A 248 35.18 11.26 8.05
N PRO A 249 35.54 11.60 9.30
CA PRO A 249 36.95 11.85 9.65
C PRO A 249 37.84 10.64 9.40
N GLU A 250 39.13 10.86 9.18
CA GLU A 250 40.10 9.79 8.94
C GLU A 250 40.06 8.74 10.07
N GLY A 251 39.95 7.46 9.69
CA GLY A 251 39.84 6.33 10.62
C GLY A 251 38.45 6.12 11.24
N LYS A 252 37.46 6.98 10.97
CA LYS A 252 36.08 6.87 11.50
C LYS A 252 35.08 6.45 10.43
N VAL A 253 33.98 5.83 10.85
CA VAL A 253 32.85 5.48 9.98
C VAL A 253 31.58 6.16 10.51
N HIS A 254 31.32 7.40 10.09
CA HIS A 254 30.07 8.07 10.43
C HIS A 254 28.98 7.73 9.40
N SER A 255 27.73 7.59 9.83
CA SER A 255 26.60 7.34 8.92
C SER A 255 26.21 8.62 8.15
N ILE A 256 25.73 8.49 6.91
CA ILE A 256 25.00 9.58 6.22
C ILE A 256 23.71 9.97 6.96
N HIS A 257 23.13 9.02 7.71
CA HIS A 257 21.81 9.18 8.32
C HIS A 257 21.88 9.97 9.63
N PRO A 258 21.04 11.01 9.83
CA PRO A 258 21.11 11.86 11.01
C PRO A 258 20.83 11.12 12.33
N VAL A 259 21.63 11.42 13.36
CA VAL A 259 21.61 10.73 14.67
C VAL A 259 20.28 10.85 15.44
N GLY A 260 19.45 11.86 15.16
CA GLY A 260 18.32 12.22 16.03
C GLY A 260 17.24 11.15 16.15
N LEU A 261 17.01 10.33 15.11
CA LEU A 261 16.11 9.19 15.23
C LEU A 261 16.72 8.08 16.10
N SER A 262 18.00 7.76 15.88
CA SER A 262 18.69 6.72 16.64
C SER A 262 18.75 7.03 18.14
N ALA A 263 19.06 8.29 18.49
CA ALA A 263 19.02 8.77 19.87
C ALA A 263 17.61 8.65 20.50
N LEU A 264 16.56 8.90 19.72
CA LEU A 264 15.17 8.73 20.16
C LEU A 264 14.79 7.24 20.35
N LEU A 265 15.39 6.32 19.59
CA LEU A 265 15.11 4.88 19.67
C LEU A 265 15.87 4.16 20.80
N MET A 266 16.99 4.70 21.31
CA MET A 266 17.81 4.09 22.37
C MET A 266 17.03 3.41 23.52
N PRO A 267 16.07 4.09 24.22
CA PRO A 267 15.40 3.48 25.37
C PRO A 267 14.51 2.28 24.98
N VAL A 268 13.86 2.33 23.81
CA VAL A 268 13.00 1.23 23.34
C VAL A 268 13.80 0.12 22.66
N TYR A 269 14.95 0.45 22.07
CA TYR A 269 15.95 -0.52 21.62
C TYR A 269 16.49 -1.33 22.80
N GLN A 270 16.87 -0.67 23.90
CA GLN A 270 17.35 -1.34 25.12
C GLN A 270 16.31 -2.32 25.71
N ILE A 271 15.04 -1.90 25.78
CA ILE A 271 13.93 -2.78 26.19
C ILE A 271 13.83 -3.98 25.23
N GLY A 272 13.90 -3.75 23.93
CA GLY A 272 13.81 -4.81 22.94
C GLY A 272 15.01 -5.75 22.92
N VAL A 273 16.23 -5.29 23.25
CA VAL A 273 17.40 -6.16 23.49
C VAL A 273 17.13 -7.09 24.67
N ALA A 274 16.66 -6.56 25.80
CA ALA A 274 16.32 -7.35 26.99
C ALA A 274 15.20 -8.38 26.73
N LEU A 275 14.36 -8.15 25.71
CA LEU A 275 13.27 -9.01 25.29
C LEU A 275 13.56 -9.77 23.97
N GLY A 276 14.81 -9.75 23.48
CA GLY A 276 15.28 -10.53 22.33
C GLY A 276 14.84 -10.06 20.93
N ASN A 277 14.22 -8.89 20.80
CA ASN A 277 13.73 -8.36 19.53
C ASN A 277 13.76 -6.81 19.44
N PRO A 278 14.95 -6.16 19.41
CA PRO A 278 15.07 -4.69 19.38
C PRO A 278 14.28 -4.01 18.25
N ARG A 279 14.26 -4.60 17.05
CA ARG A 279 13.48 -4.10 15.91
C ARG A 279 11.99 -3.96 16.24
N LEU A 280 11.37 -5.01 16.80
CA LEU A 280 9.94 -5.03 17.11
C LEU A 280 9.57 -3.92 18.10
N PHE A 281 10.36 -3.72 19.16
CA PHE A 281 10.08 -2.68 20.16
C PHE A 281 10.29 -1.26 19.62
N CYS A 282 11.29 -1.05 18.75
CA CYS A 282 11.44 0.21 18.03
C CYS A 282 10.24 0.48 17.10
N ALA A 283 9.80 -0.52 16.34
CA ALA A 283 8.65 -0.39 15.43
C ALA A 283 7.32 -0.19 16.17
N LEU A 284 7.11 -0.85 17.32
CA LEU A 284 5.93 -0.65 18.19
C LEU A 284 5.92 0.75 18.80
N PHE A 285 7.09 1.30 19.14
CA PHE A 285 7.21 2.69 19.56
C PHE A 285 6.83 3.66 18.43
N MET A 286 7.30 3.44 17.20
CA MET A 286 6.89 4.23 16.04
C MET A 286 5.37 4.12 15.78
N ALA A 287 4.78 2.94 15.93
CA ALA A 287 3.34 2.72 15.85
C ALA A 287 2.56 3.54 16.89
N LEU A 288 3.08 3.65 18.12
CA LEU A 288 2.52 4.52 19.16
C LEU A 288 2.64 6.01 18.78
N LEU A 289 3.80 6.46 18.28
CA LEU A 289 3.96 7.85 17.83
C LEU A 289 3.00 8.20 16.67
N SER A 290 2.81 7.28 15.71
CA SER A 290 1.85 7.40 14.62
C SER A 290 0.40 7.45 15.10
N ALA A 291 0.05 6.65 16.11
CA ALA A 291 -1.26 6.67 16.74
C ALA A 291 -1.53 8.00 17.48
N LEU A 292 -0.52 8.58 18.14
CA LEU A 292 -0.60 9.92 18.74
C LEU A 292 -0.77 11.01 17.67
N CYS A 293 -0.08 10.90 16.52
CA CYS A 293 -0.30 11.79 15.38
C CYS A 293 -1.77 11.76 14.93
N ILE A 294 -2.38 10.58 14.83
CA ILE A 294 -3.79 10.43 14.45
C ILE A 294 -4.74 11.10 15.46
N GLY A 295 -4.54 10.90 16.77
CA GLY A 295 -5.34 11.59 17.80
C GLY A 295 -5.20 13.12 17.74
N LEU A 296 -3.98 13.63 17.57
CA LEU A 296 -3.70 15.07 17.49
C LEU A 296 -4.20 15.71 16.19
N LEU A 297 -4.20 14.98 15.08
CA LEU A 297 -4.72 15.45 13.79
C LEU A 297 -6.22 15.74 13.87
N ASP A 298 -7.01 14.85 14.46
CA ASP A 298 -8.45 15.08 14.67
C ASP A 298 -8.73 16.30 15.56
N GLU A 299 -7.99 16.43 16.67
CA GLU A 299 -8.10 17.58 17.58
C GLU A 299 -7.71 18.90 16.89
N TRP A 300 -6.66 18.91 16.06
CA TRP A 300 -6.26 20.10 15.31
C TRP A 300 -7.30 20.50 14.26
N LEU A 301 -7.81 19.55 13.49
CA LEU A 301 -8.89 19.79 12.52
C LEU A 301 -10.14 20.33 13.22
N HIS A 302 -10.51 19.76 14.37
CA HIS A 302 -11.64 20.24 15.15
C HIS A 302 -11.42 21.65 15.73
N ARG A 303 -10.19 22.00 16.14
CA ARG A 303 -9.84 23.37 16.55
C ARG A 303 -9.98 24.37 15.41
N LEU A 304 -9.60 23.98 14.19
CA LEU A 304 -9.77 24.76 12.94
C LEU A 304 -11.23 24.95 12.50
N GLY A 305 -12.20 24.52 13.33
CA GLY A 305 -13.63 24.70 13.12
C GLY A 305 -14.26 23.65 12.21
N ILE A 306 -13.54 22.59 11.85
CA ILE A 306 -14.09 21.48 11.09
C ILE A 306 -15.08 20.70 11.96
N SER A 307 -16.24 20.35 11.38
CA SER A 307 -17.24 19.52 12.04
C SER A 307 -16.68 18.16 12.52
N PRO A 308 -17.11 17.63 13.69
CA PRO A 308 -16.57 16.37 14.21
C PRO A 308 -16.71 15.16 13.28
N LEU A 309 -17.73 15.14 12.41
CA LEU A 309 -17.84 14.07 11.41
C LEU A 309 -16.75 14.19 10.33
N ALA A 310 -16.57 15.38 9.76
CA ALA A 310 -15.58 15.59 8.70
C ALA A 310 -14.12 15.44 9.21
N ALA A 311 -13.81 15.95 10.41
CA ALA A 311 -12.50 15.77 11.04
C ALA A 311 -12.21 14.29 11.32
N GLY A 312 -13.19 13.56 11.86
CA GLY A 312 -13.04 12.14 12.18
C GLY A 312 -12.92 11.27 10.94
N THR A 313 -13.69 11.55 9.89
CA THR A 313 -13.58 10.87 8.61
C THR A 313 -12.27 11.19 7.90
N ALA A 314 -11.81 12.44 7.86
CA ALA A 314 -10.51 12.78 7.26
C ALA A 314 -9.36 12.07 7.99
N THR A 315 -9.41 12.05 9.32
CA THR A 315 -8.42 11.37 10.17
C THR A 315 -8.47 9.86 10.00
N PHE A 316 -9.65 9.24 9.93
CA PHE A 316 -9.81 7.81 9.66
C PHE A 316 -9.28 7.41 8.27
N ILE A 317 -9.53 8.24 7.25
CA ILE A 317 -8.95 8.05 5.90
C ILE A 317 -7.42 8.10 5.98
N CYS A 318 -6.85 9.12 6.64
CA CYS A 318 -5.40 9.19 6.86
C CYS A 318 -4.88 7.96 7.62
N ALA A 319 -5.60 7.50 8.64
CA ALA A 319 -5.17 6.37 9.47
C ALA A 319 -5.12 5.04 8.71
N THR A 320 -6.04 4.86 7.75
CA THR A 320 -6.28 3.61 7.03
C THR A 320 -5.82 3.64 5.56
N SER A 321 -5.07 4.67 5.15
CA SER A 321 -4.59 4.84 3.76
C SER A 321 -3.08 5.11 3.70
N ALA A 322 -2.51 4.97 2.51
CA ALA A 322 -1.16 5.47 2.22
C ALA A 322 -1.08 7.00 2.40
N PRO A 323 0.06 7.57 2.85
CA PRO A 323 1.28 6.88 3.26
C PRO A 323 1.24 6.44 4.73
N LEU A 324 0.38 7.02 5.57
CA LEU A 324 0.52 6.90 7.03
C LEU A 324 0.28 5.49 7.57
N PHE A 325 -0.64 4.71 6.98
CA PHE A 325 -0.81 3.30 7.36
C PHE A 325 0.50 2.53 7.20
N PHE A 326 1.16 2.70 6.05
CA PHE A 326 2.42 2.05 5.71
C PHE A 326 3.59 2.57 6.54
N PHE A 327 3.72 3.88 6.71
CA PHE A 327 4.77 4.48 7.53
C PHE A 327 4.55 4.38 9.04
N SER A 328 3.43 3.80 9.48
CA SER A 328 3.04 3.82 10.89
C SER A 328 4.07 3.18 11.83
N ASN A 329 4.79 2.15 11.37
CA ASN A 329 5.74 1.36 12.15
C ASN A 329 7.20 1.48 11.68
N GLN A 330 7.45 2.25 10.62
CA GLN A 330 8.75 2.30 9.95
C GLN A 330 9.76 3.12 10.75
N LEU A 331 11.02 2.71 10.73
CA LEU A 331 12.10 3.39 11.43
C LEU A 331 12.65 4.57 10.62
N TYR A 332 11.81 5.60 10.40
CA TYR A 332 12.14 6.83 9.67
C TYR A 332 11.78 8.10 10.45
N PRO A 333 12.52 9.22 10.30
CA PRO A 333 12.35 10.43 11.10
C PRO A 333 11.03 11.21 10.82
N GLU A 334 10.32 10.85 9.75
CA GLU A 334 9.02 11.38 9.31
C GLU A 334 7.96 11.39 10.42
N ILE A 335 7.80 10.30 11.17
CA ILE A 335 6.76 10.20 12.20
C ILE A 335 7.06 11.08 13.42
N PRO A 336 8.28 11.07 14.01
CA PRO A 336 8.68 12.04 15.03
C PRO A 336 8.53 13.50 14.59
N ALA A 337 8.92 13.83 13.35
CA ALA A 337 8.77 15.18 12.81
C ALA A 337 7.28 15.59 12.64
N LEU A 338 6.42 14.67 12.18
CA LEU A 338 4.97 14.86 12.12
C LEU A 338 4.37 15.05 13.51
N LEU A 339 4.80 14.27 14.50
CA LEU A 339 4.32 14.36 15.88
C LEU A 339 4.67 15.70 16.52
N ILE A 340 5.93 16.13 16.44
CA ILE A 340 6.38 17.45 16.91
C ILE A 340 5.55 18.56 16.25
N SER A 341 5.35 18.47 14.94
CA SER A 341 4.57 19.46 14.17
C SER A 341 3.12 19.51 14.64
N LEU A 342 2.46 18.37 14.84
CA LEU A 342 1.09 18.30 15.32
C LEU A 342 0.95 18.79 16.77
N ILE A 343 1.91 18.50 17.65
CA ILE A 343 1.93 19.05 19.00
C ILE A 343 1.96 20.59 18.95
N VAL A 344 2.86 21.19 18.17
CA VAL A 344 2.91 22.66 18.02
C VAL A 344 1.62 23.21 17.39
N LEU A 345 1.13 22.60 16.31
CA LEU A 345 -0.08 23.02 15.61
C LEU A 345 -1.35 22.98 16.48
N VAL A 346 -1.49 21.96 17.34
CA VAL A 346 -2.58 21.85 18.32
C VAL A 346 -2.43 22.88 19.44
N GLN A 347 -1.22 23.05 19.98
CA GLN A 347 -0.97 23.85 21.18
C GLN A 347 -0.90 25.37 20.92
N LEU A 348 -0.74 25.82 19.68
CA LEU A 348 -0.75 27.24 19.33
C LEU A 348 -2.12 27.73 18.86
N PRO A 349 -2.77 28.69 19.56
CA PRO A 349 -4.03 29.30 19.11
C PRO A 349 -3.96 29.91 17.70
N VAL A 350 -2.82 30.49 17.31
CA VAL A 350 -2.66 31.10 15.98
C VAL A 350 -2.76 30.10 14.83
N THR A 351 -2.28 28.86 15.00
CA THR A 351 -2.41 27.78 14.00
C THR A 351 -3.68 26.95 14.18
N ALA A 352 -4.33 27.07 15.33
CA ALA A 352 -5.58 26.39 15.66
C ALA A 352 -6.83 27.21 15.29
N ASN A 353 -6.74 28.55 15.21
CA ASN A 353 -7.86 29.43 14.86
C ASN A 353 -7.36 30.67 14.07
N PRO A 354 -7.37 30.62 12.72
CA PRO A 354 -6.90 31.72 11.88
C PRO A 354 -7.65 33.05 12.01
N ARG A 355 -8.82 33.09 12.67
CA ARG A 355 -9.48 34.37 13.00
C ARG A 355 -8.64 35.22 13.97
N LEU A 356 -7.73 34.60 14.72
CA LEU A 356 -6.83 35.27 15.65
C LEU A 356 -5.64 35.98 14.96
N TRP A 357 -5.52 35.91 13.63
CA TRP A 357 -4.48 36.61 12.86
C TRP A 357 -4.71 38.13 12.80
N HIS A 358 -5.96 38.57 12.99
CA HIS A 358 -6.38 39.97 12.97
C HIS A 358 -6.83 40.46 14.36
N CYS A 359 -6.36 39.82 15.43
CA CYS A 359 -6.73 40.14 16.82
C CYS A 359 -5.52 40.59 17.64
N ASP A 360 -5.46 41.88 17.95
CA ASP A 360 -4.41 42.51 18.79
C ASP A 360 -4.61 42.26 20.30
N ARG A 361 -5.42 41.27 20.69
CA ARG A 361 -5.60 40.92 22.10
C ARG A 361 -4.38 40.17 22.62
N THR A 362 -3.80 40.68 23.70
CA THR A 362 -2.82 39.94 24.50
C THR A 362 -3.42 38.65 25.03
N ILE A 363 -2.70 37.53 24.87
CA ILE A 363 -3.16 36.21 25.31
C ILE A 363 -2.32 35.82 26.54
N ALA A 364 -2.98 35.48 27.64
CA ALA A 364 -2.30 34.90 28.79
C ALA A 364 -1.75 33.52 28.43
N GLN A 365 -0.47 33.45 28.10
CA GLN A 365 0.25 32.22 27.75
C GLN A 365 1.38 32.01 28.76
N PRO A 366 1.42 30.88 29.49
CA PRO A 366 2.51 30.60 30.40
C PRO A 366 3.80 30.35 29.60
N ALA A 367 4.86 31.12 29.90
CA ALA A 367 6.11 31.13 29.13
C ALA A 367 6.73 29.72 28.97
N ILE A 368 6.60 28.86 29.99
CA ILE A 368 7.05 27.47 29.96
C ILE A 368 6.43 26.65 28.83
N ARG A 369 5.16 26.91 28.42
CA ARG A 369 4.55 26.19 27.29
C ARG A 369 5.24 26.54 25.98
N LEU A 370 5.41 27.84 25.70
CA LEU A 370 6.01 28.29 24.44
C LEU A 370 7.51 27.96 24.37
N THR A 371 8.21 28.00 25.50
CA THR A 371 9.61 27.54 25.62
C THR A 371 9.72 26.02 25.42
N GLY A 372 8.80 25.23 25.98
CA GLY A 372 8.75 23.78 25.74
C GLY A 372 8.45 23.41 24.28
N LEU A 373 7.57 24.16 23.60
CA LEU A 373 7.36 23.99 22.16
C LEU A 373 8.61 24.36 21.34
N ALA A 374 9.34 25.42 21.74
CA ALA A 374 10.61 25.79 21.09
C ALA A 374 11.68 24.69 21.26
N LEU A 375 11.75 24.06 22.44
CA LEU A 375 12.65 22.92 22.69
C LEU A 375 12.31 21.71 21.79
N LEU A 376 11.03 21.44 21.54
CA LEU A 376 10.64 20.39 20.59
C LEU A 376 11.05 20.71 19.16
N LEU A 377 10.97 21.98 18.72
CA LEU A 377 11.43 22.38 17.38
C LEU A 377 12.96 22.27 17.22
N VAL A 378 13.74 22.43 18.30
CA VAL A 378 15.20 22.21 18.29
C VAL A 378 15.56 20.76 17.92
N ALA A 379 14.69 19.77 18.14
CA ALA A 379 14.95 18.38 17.75
C ALA A 379 14.82 18.12 16.22
N LEU A 380 14.10 18.97 15.48
CA LEU A 380 13.82 18.73 14.05
C LEU A 380 15.07 18.63 13.16
N PRO A 381 16.10 19.50 13.29
CA PRO A 381 17.31 19.40 12.47
C PRO A 381 18.15 18.15 12.77
N PHE A 382 18.16 17.67 14.02
CA PHE A 382 18.82 16.42 14.40
C PHE A 382 18.09 15.19 13.83
N LEU A 383 16.77 15.23 13.70
CA LEU A 383 15.99 14.19 13.01
C LEU A 383 16.30 14.17 11.51
N HIS A 384 16.31 15.33 10.85
CA HIS A 384 16.81 15.49 9.48
C HIS A 384 16.96 16.97 9.09
N PRO A 385 18.06 17.40 8.41
CA PRO A 385 18.25 18.80 7.99
C PRO A 385 17.09 19.39 7.18
N ARG A 386 16.43 18.58 6.35
CA ARG A 386 15.22 18.94 5.57
C ARG A 386 14.03 19.45 6.39
N TYR A 387 14.02 19.27 7.72
CA TYR A 387 12.99 19.82 8.60
C TYR A 387 13.33 21.22 9.13
N LEU A 388 14.47 21.81 8.78
CA LEU A 388 14.80 23.20 9.09
C LEU A 388 13.72 24.21 8.61
N PRO A 389 13.16 24.12 7.38
CA PRO A 389 12.09 25.03 6.94
C PRO A 389 10.78 24.85 7.73
N LEU A 390 10.46 23.62 8.13
CA LEU A 390 9.30 23.30 8.98
C LEU A 390 9.47 23.86 10.40
N GLY A 391 10.66 23.69 10.97
CA GLY A 391 11.05 24.32 12.24
C GLY A 391 11.02 25.85 12.18
N GLY A 392 11.45 26.45 11.06
CA GLY A 392 11.34 27.89 10.81
C GLY A 392 9.90 28.39 10.77
N LEU A 393 9.04 27.74 9.97
CA LEU A 393 7.61 28.08 9.86
C LEU A 393 6.90 28.01 11.21
N LEU A 394 7.09 26.92 11.95
CA LEU A 394 6.47 26.72 13.26
C LEU A 394 7.10 27.63 14.33
N GLY A 395 8.41 27.92 14.21
CA GLY A 395 9.12 28.87 15.08
C GLY A 395 8.58 30.30 14.94
N VAL A 396 8.29 30.76 13.72
CA VAL A 396 7.61 32.04 13.48
C VAL A 396 6.24 32.07 14.15
N ALA A 397 5.47 30.97 14.11
CA ALA A 397 4.19 30.88 14.81
C ALA A 397 4.32 30.92 16.35
N ILE A 398 5.35 30.29 16.92
CA ILE A 398 5.67 30.40 18.36
C ILE A 398 6.06 31.84 18.73
N LEU A 399 6.94 32.48 17.94
CA LEU A 399 7.39 33.86 18.18
C LEU A 399 6.23 34.86 18.08
N TRP A 400 5.32 34.68 17.12
CA TRP A 400 4.09 35.46 16.99
C TRP A 400 3.19 35.33 18.23
N GLU A 401 3.04 34.12 18.77
CA GLU A 401 2.28 33.89 19.99
C GLU A 401 2.98 34.49 21.23
N ALA A 402 4.31 34.39 21.31
CA ALA A 402 5.12 34.96 22.38
C ALA A 402 5.14 36.50 22.38
N TRP A 403 5.13 37.13 21.21
CA TRP A 403 5.04 38.60 21.07
C TRP A 403 3.72 39.15 21.65
N ARG A 404 2.65 38.35 21.58
CA ARG A 404 1.32 38.66 22.13
C ARG A 404 1.10 38.17 23.56
N SER A 405 2.11 37.58 24.22
CA SER A 405 1.97 37.14 25.61
C SER A 405 2.05 38.32 26.58
N THR A 406 1.41 38.19 27.75
CA THR A 406 1.47 39.18 28.83
C THR A 406 2.92 39.40 29.31
N ASP A 407 3.72 38.34 29.35
CA ASP A 407 5.12 38.33 29.77
C ASP A 407 6.07 38.27 28.57
N ARG A 408 5.77 38.98 27.48
CA ARG A 408 6.47 38.87 26.18
C ARG A 408 8.00 38.87 26.30
N HIS A 409 8.58 39.76 27.11
CA HIS A 409 10.03 39.89 27.25
C HIS A 409 10.68 38.65 27.89
N ARG A 410 10.06 38.09 28.94
CA ARG A 410 10.52 36.86 29.59
C ARG A 410 10.32 35.65 28.67
N THR A 411 9.18 35.59 27.98
CA THR A 411 8.84 34.51 27.05
C THR A 411 9.80 34.47 25.87
N LEU A 412 10.06 35.62 25.23
CA LEU A 412 10.98 35.75 24.10
C LEU A 412 12.43 35.49 24.53
N ALA A 413 12.87 35.97 25.69
CA ALA A 413 14.21 35.67 26.22
C ALA A 413 14.39 34.17 26.48
N ALA A 414 13.40 33.49 27.04
CA ALA A 414 13.44 32.03 27.26
C ALA A 414 13.50 31.26 25.93
N ILE A 415 12.64 31.60 24.97
CA ILE A 415 12.65 30.99 23.61
C ILE A 415 14.00 31.22 22.92
N LEU A 416 14.53 32.45 22.97
CA LEU A 416 15.83 32.79 22.39
C LEU A 416 16.96 31.99 23.04
N THR A 417 16.95 31.85 24.37
CA THR A 417 17.94 31.05 25.10
C THR A 417 17.88 29.58 24.70
N THR A 418 16.68 29.00 24.61
CA THR A 418 16.48 27.62 24.14
C THR A 418 16.95 27.44 22.69
N TRP A 419 16.65 28.39 21.80
CA TRP A 419 17.07 28.35 20.41
C TRP A 419 18.60 28.48 20.25
N LEU A 420 19.23 29.41 20.98
CA LEU A 420 20.70 29.57 20.97
C LEU A 420 21.41 28.35 21.54
N ALA A 421 20.90 27.74 22.61
CA ALA A 421 21.44 26.50 23.16
C ALA A 421 21.31 25.33 22.16
N GLY A 422 20.14 25.21 21.51
CA GLY A 422 19.90 24.22 20.47
C GLY A 422 20.79 24.39 19.24
N LEU A 423 20.96 25.63 18.78
CA LEU A 423 21.86 25.98 17.67
C LEU A 423 23.32 25.70 18.03
N GLY A 424 23.75 26.05 19.24
CA GLY A 424 25.09 25.75 19.74
C GLY A 424 25.36 24.24 19.80
N GLY A 425 24.40 23.45 20.28
CA GLY A 425 24.47 21.99 20.27
C GLY A 425 24.53 21.40 18.86
N LEU A 426 23.73 21.93 17.92
CA LEU A 426 23.73 21.47 16.53
C LEU A 426 25.05 21.80 15.82
N VAL A 427 25.60 23.00 16.01
CA VAL A 427 26.89 23.41 15.45
C VAL A 427 28.03 22.59 16.05
N ALA A 428 28.03 22.36 17.36
CA ALA A 428 29.02 21.50 18.02
C ALA A 428 28.97 20.06 17.48
N PHE A 429 27.77 19.47 17.36
CA PHE A 429 27.57 18.16 16.76
C PHE A 429 28.07 18.10 15.30
N ASN A 430 27.72 19.08 14.47
CA ASN A 430 28.12 19.14 13.07
C ASN A 430 29.65 19.20 12.89
N ILE A 431 30.34 19.99 13.73
CA ILE A 431 31.80 20.09 13.75
C ILE A 431 32.42 18.76 14.18
N MET A 432 31.87 18.07 15.20
CA MET A 432 32.33 16.73 15.60
C MET A 432 32.07 15.67 14.52
N TYR A 433 30.98 15.80 13.77
CA TYR A 433 30.56 14.87 12.73
C TYR A 433 31.43 14.93 11.45
N SER A 434 31.88 16.12 11.05
CA SER A 434 32.52 16.34 9.73
C SER A 434 33.61 17.42 9.67
N GLY A 435 33.93 18.08 10.79
CA GLY A 435 34.78 19.27 10.82
C GLY A 435 34.11 20.56 10.33
N ASP A 436 32.84 20.50 9.88
CA ASP A 436 32.08 21.63 9.32
C ASP A 436 30.90 22.01 10.23
N TRP A 437 30.66 23.31 10.44
CA TRP A 437 29.52 23.84 11.19
C TRP A 437 28.15 23.52 10.54
N LEU A 438 28.10 23.29 9.23
CA LEU A 438 26.91 22.82 8.52
C LEU A 438 26.70 21.29 8.62
N GLY A 439 27.74 20.52 8.94
CA GLY A 439 27.63 19.08 9.16
C GLY A 439 26.99 18.33 7.99
N ALA A 440 26.08 17.40 8.32
CA ALA A 440 25.28 16.64 7.36
C ALA A 440 24.29 17.47 6.52
N ALA A 441 24.13 18.78 6.79
CA ALA A 441 23.30 19.67 5.98
C ALA A 441 24.03 20.24 4.74
N ARG A 442 25.37 20.11 4.67
CA ARG A 442 26.15 20.54 3.50
C ARG A 442 26.19 19.43 2.44
N PRO A 443 25.81 19.71 1.17
CA PRO A 443 26.07 18.81 0.05
C PRO A 443 27.57 18.50 -0.07
N GLY A 444 27.91 17.24 -0.28
CA GLY A 444 29.28 16.72 -0.20
C GLY A 444 29.64 16.10 1.16
N ASN A 445 28.99 16.47 2.27
CA ASN A 445 29.37 15.95 3.60
C ASN A 445 28.68 14.62 3.96
N ALA A 446 27.36 14.55 3.75
CA ALA A 446 26.53 13.35 4.00
C ALA A 446 25.72 12.89 2.77
N TRP A 447 25.74 13.67 1.69
CA TRP A 447 24.99 13.43 0.45
C TRP A 447 25.85 13.93 -0.71
N ASP A 448 25.53 13.56 -1.94
CA ASP A 448 26.23 14.07 -3.14
C ASP A 448 26.24 15.61 -3.19
N GLU A 449 27.27 16.20 -3.80
CA GLU A 449 27.38 17.65 -3.99
C GLU A 449 26.17 18.25 -4.72
N ASN A 450 25.54 17.44 -5.59
CA ASN A 450 24.37 17.80 -6.40
C ASN A 450 23.01 17.46 -5.72
N ALA A 451 22.96 17.23 -4.41
CA ALA A 451 21.75 16.82 -3.68
C ALA A 451 20.62 17.87 -3.65
N LEU A 452 20.86 19.14 -4.01
CA LEU A 452 19.85 20.20 -4.02
C LEU A 452 19.70 20.82 -5.41
N GLN A 453 18.60 20.50 -6.09
CA GLN A 453 18.31 20.91 -7.47
C GLN A 453 16.87 21.46 -7.60
N PRO A 454 16.66 22.79 -7.57
CA PRO A 454 15.34 23.39 -7.75
C PRO A 454 14.66 23.03 -9.08
N ALA A 455 15.43 22.72 -10.13
CA ALA A 455 14.90 22.26 -11.42
C ALA A 455 14.08 20.96 -11.28
N THR A 456 14.40 20.11 -10.30
CA THR A 456 13.70 18.85 -10.04
C THR A 456 12.23 19.06 -9.66
N TRP A 457 11.84 20.22 -9.11
CA TRP A 457 10.44 20.52 -8.76
C TRP A 457 9.44 20.33 -9.90
N LEU A 458 9.86 20.57 -11.13
CA LEU A 458 9.02 20.35 -12.30
C LEU A 458 8.52 18.91 -12.35
N ILE A 459 9.38 17.94 -12.03
CA ILE A 459 9.09 16.50 -12.05
C ILE A 459 8.61 15.99 -10.69
N SER A 460 9.25 16.42 -9.59
CA SER A 460 9.02 15.86 -8.26
C SER A 460 7.69 16.25 -7.64
N LEU A 461 7.22 17.50 -7.84
CA LEU A 461 5.96 17.93 -7.22
C LEU A 461 4.75 17.21 -7.84
N PRO A 462 4.62 17.07 -9.17
CA PRO A 462 3.57 16.25 -9.75
C PRO A 462 3.85 14.75 -9.52
N GLY A 463 5.11 14.32 -9.57
CA GLY A 463 5.50 12.92 -9.36
C GLY A 463 5.16 12.38 -7.97
N GLN A 464 5.33 13.17 -6.89
CA GLN A 464 4.90 12.81 -5.54
C GLN A 464 3.41 12.43 -5.46
N TRP A 465 2.58 12.92 -6.39
CA TRP A 465 1.18 12.53 -6.52
C TRP A 465 0.96 11.45 -7.58
N LEU A 466 1.58 11.58 -8.76
CA LEU A 466 1.21 10.87 -9.99
C LEU A 466 2.17 9.76 -10.42
N HIS A 467 3.31 9.54 -9.73
CA HIS A 467 4.24 8.46 -10.08
C HIS A 467 3.54 7.10 -10.03
N ALA A 468 3.68 6.29 -11.07
CA ALA A 468 2.96 5.02 -11.22
C ALA A 468 3.11 4.13 -9.98
N THR A 469 4.32 4.03 -9.42
CA THR A 469 4.66 3.12 -8.32
C THR A 469 4.66 3.77 -6.93
N LYS A 470 4.98 5.07 -6.85
CA LYS A 470 5.28 5.78 -5.57
C LYS A 470 4.32 6.94 -5.26
N GLY A 471 3.47 7.33 -6.21
CA GLY A 471 2.62 8.51 -6.10
C GLY A 471 1.50 8.34 -5.07
N LEU A 472 1.13 9.44 -4.39
CA LEU A 472 0.02 9.41 -3.43
C LEU A 472 -1.32 9.08 -4.09
N PHE A 473 -1.58 9.56 -5.30
CA PHE A 473 -2.83 9.27 -6.00
C PHE A 473 -2.92 7.80 -6.43
N THR A 474 -1.81 7.21 -6.88
CA THR A 474 -1.77 5.81 -7.33
C THR A 474 -1.88 4.83 -6.15
N ASN A 475 -1.43 5.20 -4.96
CA ASN A 475 -1.49 4.38 -3.74
C ASN A 475 -2.73 4.65 -2.86
N ALA A 476 -3.27 5.87 -2.87
CA ALA A 476 -4.46 6.27 -2.11
C ALA A 476 -5.28 7.33 -2.88
N PRO A 477 -6.08 6.93 -3.89
CA PRO A 477 -6.80 7.84 -4.78
C PRO A 477 -7.70 8.86 -4.08
N VAL A 478 -8.17 8.55 -2.86
CA VAL A 478 -9.00 9.42 -2.03
C VAL A 478 -8.38 10.81 -1.79
N PHE A 479 -7.05 10.92 -1.77
CA PHE A 479 -6.38 12.19 -1.55
C PHE A 479 -6.45 13.16 -2.73
N ALA A 480 -6.80 12.73 -3.95
CA ALA A 480 -7.12 13.68 -5.02
C ALA A 480 -8.29 14.62 -4.64
N LEU A 481 -9.21 14.14 -3.79
CA LEU A 481 -10.33 14.95 -3.29
C LEU A 481 -9.87 16.08 -2.36
N ALA A 482 -8.62 16.07 -1.86
CA ALA A 482 -8.03 17.20 -1.12
C ALA A 482 -7.91 18.45 -2.00
N GLY A 483 -7.65 18.30 -3.31
CA GLY A 483 -7.57 19.43 -4.25
C GLY A 483 -8.88 20.23 -4.36
N LEU A 484 -10.03 19.60 -4.08
CA LEU A 484 -11.35 20.22 -4.09
C LEU A 484 -11.54 21.15 -2.87
N GLY A 485 -10.97 20.78 -1.72
CA GLY A 485 -10.97 21.62 -0.52
C GLY A 485 -9.94 22.74 -0.63
N LEU A 486 -8.76 22.46 -1.19
CA LEU A 486 -7.74 23.46 -1.48
C LEU A 486 -8.26 24.55 -2.42
N SER A 487 -8.90 24.17 -3.53
CA SER A 487 -9.52 25.12 -4.46
C SER A 487 -10.69 25.88 -3.82
N TRP A 488 -11.48 25.25 -2.95
CA TRP A 488 -12.51 25.94 -2.17
C TRP A 488 -11.92 27.01 -1.23
N LEU A 489 -10.84 26.69 -0.51
CA LEU A 489 -10.11 27.64 0.35
C LEU A 489 -9.58 28.82 -0.47
N ALA A 490 -8.97 28.55 -1.63
CA ALA A 490 -8.43 29.59 -2.52
C ALA A 490 -9.50 30.50 -3.10
N LEU A 491 -10.59 29.95 -3.65
CA LEU A 491 -11.70 30.72 -4.23
C LEU A 491 -12.45 31.57 -3.19
N ARG A 492 -12.37 31.20 -1.90
CA ARG A 492 -12.94 31.97 -0.79
C ARG A 492 -11.93 32.88 -0.09
N ARG A 493 -10.65 32.87 -0.51
CA ARG A 493 -9.54 33.53 0.19
C ARG A 493 -9.53 33.21 1.69
N ASP A 494 -9.86 31.97 2.03
CA ASP A 494 -9.90 31.51 3.42
C ASP A 494 -8.47 31.51 3.98
N PRO A 495 -8.21 32.15 5.14
CA PRO A 495 -6.87 32.23 5.71
C PRO A 495 -6.22 30.85 5.92
N ARG A 496 -7.02 29.78 6.13
CA ARG A 496 -6.52 28.40 6.22
C ARG A 496 -5.71 27.95 4.99
N LEU A 497 -5.87 28.60 3.82
CA LEU A 497 -5.01 28.36 2.66
C LEU A 497 -3.53 28.62 2.97
N LEU A 498 -3.18 29.69 3.70
CA LEU A 498 -1.78 30.01 4.02
C LEU A 498 -1.16 28.95 4.93
N LEU A 499 -1.96 28.33 5.80
CA LEU A 499 -1.54 27.23 6.66
C LEU A 499 -1.28 25.95 5.84
N VAL A 500 -2.17 25.61 4.90
CA VAL A 500 -1.97 24.49 3.96
C VAL A 500 -0.73 24.73 3.09
N ALA A 501 -0.62 25.90 2.47
CA ALA A 501 0.49 26.26 1.59
C ALA A 501 1.83 26.29 2.33
N GLY A 502 1.90 26.90 3.51
CA GLY A 502 3.10 26.95 4.34
C GLY A 502 3.56 25.55 4.76
N LEU A 503 2.64 24.72 5.29
CA LEU A 503 2.97 23.36 5.72
C LEU A 503 3.42 22.47 4.55
N TYR A 504 2.78 22.57 3.39
CA TYR A 504 3.17 21.82 2.18
C TYR A 504 4.52 22.31 1.62
N ALA A 505 4.73 23.63 1.56
CA ALA A 505 5.99 24.21 1.10
C ALA A 505 7.17 23.87 2.02
N ALA A 506 6.96 23.87 3.34
CA ALA A 506 7.99 23.54 4.31
C ALA A 506 8.28 22.03 4.45
N THR A 507 7.57 21.16 3.70
CA THR A 507 7.74 19.69 3.75
C THR A 507 7.87 19.08 2.36
N ALA A 508 6.76 18.88 1.66
CA ALA A 508 6.68 18.24 0.35
C ALA A 508 7.55 18.93 -0.71
N MET A 509 7.55 20.28 -0.73
CA MET A 509 8.40 21.02 -1.67
C MET A 509 9.89 20.93 -1.31
N ILE A 510 10.26 20.92 -0.02
CA ILE A 510 11.66 20.71 0.38
C ILE A 510 12.15 19.32 -0.05
N ASN A 511 11.33 18.28 0.15
CA ASN A 511 11.63 16.93 -0.34
C ASN A 511 11.76 16.87 -1.87
N GLY A 512 11.03 17.72 -2.59
CA GLY A 512 11.08 17.81 -4.05
C GLY A 512 12.36 18.45 -4.62
N LEU A 513 13.23 19.03 -3.77
CA LEU A 513 14.53 19.58 -4.21
C LEU A 513 15.59 18.50 -4.47
N HIS A 514 15.39 17.28 -3.96
CA HIS A 514 16.36 16.20 -4.12
C HIS A 514 16.21 15.56 -5.50
N PRO A 515 17.27 15.40 -6.33
CA PRO A 515 17.15 14.79 -7.66
C PRO A 515 16.58 13.37 -7.61
N VAL A 516 16.88 12.67 -6.51
CA VAL A 516 16.44 11.31 -6.19
C VAL A 516 15.17 11.33 -5.31
N TRP A 517 14.22 12.23 -5.58
CA TRP A 517 12.93 12.39 -4.85
C TRP A 517 11.97 11.20 -4.94
N TRP A 518 12.19 10.29 -5.88
CA TRP A 518 11.41 9.07 -6.12
C TRP A 518 12.06 7.82 -5.51
N PHE A 519 13.29 7.97 -5.01
CA PHE A 519 14.25 6.91 -4.73
C PHE A 519 14.14 6.33 -3.31
N GLY A 520 14.93 5.28 -3.09
CA GLY A 520 15.01 4.53 -1.86
C GLY A 520 14.13 3.29 -1.93
N PHE A 521 14.67 2.16 -1.45
CA PHE A 521 13.91 0.94 -1.18
C PHE A 521 13.03 1.19 0.06
N CYS A 522 12.01 2.02 -0.13
CA CYS A 522 11.15 2.58 0.91
C CYS A 522 9.70 2.68 0.41
N LEU A 523 8.76 2.74 1.36
CA LEU A 523 7.34 2.63 1.07
C LEU A 523 6.82 3.85 0.25
N PRO A 524 5.88 3.66 -0.69
CA PRO A 524 5.25 4.72 -1.46
C PRO A 524 4.78 5.97 -0.69
N ALA A 525 4.92 7.13 -1.34
CA ALA A 525 4.57 8.45 -0.82
C ALA A 525 5.25 8.88 0.51
N ARG A 526 6.41 8.30 0.86
CA ARG A 526 7.29 8.68 1.99
C ARG A 526 7.35 10.18 2.25
N PHE A 527 7.72 10.93 1.21
CA PHE A 527 7.97 12.37 1.27
C PHE A 527 6.73 13.24 1.50
N LEU A 528 5.54 12.65 1.56
CA LEU A 528 4.29 13.33 1.90
C LEU A 528 3.79 13.02 3.32
N VAL A 529 4.45 12.16 4.09
CA VAL A 529 4.05 11.84 5.48
C VAL A 529 4.02 13.10 6.37
N THR A 530 5.05 13.93 6.32
CA THR A 530 5.07 15.20 7.08
C THR A 530 4.16 16.28 6.48
N ALA A 531 3.71 16.12 5.23
CA ALA A 531 2.73 16.98 4.57
C ALA A 531 1.27 16.62 4.89
N ILE A 532 1.02 15.51 5.61
CA ILE A 532 -0.32 15.04 5.98
C ILE A 532 -1.21 16.14 6.60
N PRO A 533 -0.74 17.03 7.50
CA PRO A 533 -1.62 18.08 8.05
C PRO A 533 -2.19 19.01 6.96
N ALA A 534 -1.41 19.37 5.94
CA ALA A 534 -1.87 20.18 4.81
C ALA A 534 -2.91 19.44 3.95
N ILE A 535 -2.64 18.16 3.67
CA ILE A 535 -3.49 17.29 2.85
C ILE A 535 -4.81 16.98 3.58
N ALA A 536 -4.73 16.60 4.85
CA ALA A 536 -5.86 16.24 5.70
C ALA A 536 -6.79 17.43 5.97
N LEU A 537 -6.26 18.64 6.19
CA LEU A 537 -7.08 19.86 6.30
C LEU A 537 -7.86 20.12 5.01
N SER A 538 -7.21 19.98 3.87
CA SER A 538 -7.85 20.17 2.56
C SER A 538 -8.92 19.09 2.30
N LEU A 539 -8.64 17.81 2.61
CA LEU A 539 -9.61 16.72 2.54
C LEU A 539 -10.81 16.91 3.51
N ALA A 540 -10.56 17.40 4.72
CA ALA A 540 -11.58 17.66 5.73
C ALA A 540 -12.52 18.79 5.31
N VAL A 541 -12.01 19.84 4.65
CA VAL A 541 -12.81 20.88 4.01
C VAL A 541 -13.66 20.29 2.88
N THR A 542 -13.13 19.39 2.05
CA THR A 542 -13.93 18.68 1.04
C THR A 542 -15.07 17.90 1.68
N LEU A 543 -14.79 17.12 2.74
CA LEU A 543 -15.78 16.32 3.48
C LEU A 543 -16.90 17.16 4.09
N GLU A 544 -16.56 18.28 4.72
CA GLU A 544 -17.53 19.20 5.32
C GLU A 544 -18.50 19.79 4.28
N ARG A 545 -18.02 20.01 3.05
CA ARG A 545 -18.79 20.54 1.92
C ARG A 545 -19.47 19.44 1.08
N SER A 546 -18.96 18.21 1.10
CA SER A 546 -19.47 17.08 0.33
C SER A 546 -20.60 16.34 1.02
N ARG A 547 -20.80 16.51 2.35
CA ARG A 547 -21.78 15.76 3.14
C ARG A 547 -23.23 15.76 2.58
N GLN A 548 -23.63 16.75 1.79
CA GLN A 548 -24.95 16.80 1.12
C GLN A 548 -24.91 16.41 -0.37
N ARG A 549 -23.72 16.18 -0.95
CA ARG A 549 -23.49 15.90 -2.37
C ARG A 549 -23.22 14.41 -2.59
N VAL A 550 -24.29 13.62 -2.72
CA VAL A 550 -24.22 12.14 -2.87
C VAL A 550 -23.16 11.65 -3.89
N PRO A 551 -22.99 12.24 -5.09
CA PRO A 551 -21.95 11.79 -6.03
C PRO A 551 -20.53 11.89 -5.45
N LEU A 552 -20.25 12.91 -4.64
CA LEU A 552 -18.93 13.10 -4.04
C LEU A 552 -18.71 12.17 -2.84
N ILE A 553 -19.78 11.72 -2.18
CA ILE A 553 -19.73 10.63 -1.19
C ILE A 553 -19.45 9.29 -1.90
N ILE A 554 -20.10 9.02 -3.04
CA ILE A 554 -19.84 7.81 -3.85
C ILE A 554 -18.38 7.78 -4.34
N LEU A 555 -17.89 8.88 -4.91
CA LEU A 555 -16.49 9.00 -5.34
C LEU A 555 -15.50 8.81 -4.19
N LEU A 556 -15.77 9.40 -3.03
CA LEU A 556 -14.93 9.23 -1.84
C LEU A 556 -14.95 7.78 -1.34
N SER A 557 -16.11 7.16 -1.21
CA SER A 557 -16.24 5.77 -0.79
C SER A 557 -15.53 4.81 -1.76
N LEU A 558 -15.70 5.01 -3.07
CA LEU A 558 -15.00 4.21 -4.08
C LEU A 558 -13.48 4.39 -3.99
N ALA A 559 -13.00 5.63 -3.83
CA ALA A 559 -11.58 5.93 -3.72
C ALA A 559 -10.96 5.37 -2.42
N CYS A 560 -11.71 5.35 -1.31
CA CYS A 560 -11.31 4.64 -0.08
C CYS A 560 -11.23 3.12 -0.31
N VAL A 561 -12.24 2.53 -0.94
CA VAL A 561 -12.28 1.08 -1.21
C VAL A 561 -11.11 0.65 -2.11
N VAL A 562 -10.78 1.43 -3.14
CA VAL A 562 -9.58 1.19 -3.95
C VAL A 562 -8.32 1.32 -3.08
N GLY A 563 -8.16 2.39 -2.31
CA GLY A 563 -7.00 2.56 -1.41
C GLY A 563 -6.81 1.41 -0.40
N TRP A 564 -7.90 0.89 0.17
CA TRP A 564 -7.87 -0.27 1.07
C TRP A 564 -7.54 -1.58 0.35
N GLU A 565 -7.98 -1.74 -0.90
CA GLU A 565 -7.60 -2.88 -1.73
C GLU A 565 -6.12 -2.86 -2.11
N LEU A 566 -5.56 -1.68 -2.37
CA LEU A 566 -4.13 -1.49 -2.58
C LEU A 566 -3.32 -1.81 -1.30
N ILE A 567 -3.80 -1.38 -0.12
CA ILE A 567 -3.22 -1.82 1.16
C ILE A 567 -3.32 -3.34 1.33
N ALA A 568 -4.45 -3.97 1.01
CA ALA A 568 -4.59 -5.41 1.11
C ALA A 568 -3.65 -6.17 0.15
N ALA A 569 -3.44 -5.64 -1.07
CA ALA A 569 -2.47 -6.15 -2.02
C ALA A 569 -1.04 -6.02 -1.47
N GLY A 570 -0.68 -4.85 -0.94
CA GLY A 570 0.61 -4.59 -0.28
C GLY A 570 0.85 -5.51 0.91
N LEU A 571 -0.14 -5.69 1.79
CA LEU A 571 -0.08 -6.64 2.91
C LEU A 571 0.14 -8.07 2.40
N SER A 572 -0.59 -8.52 1.37
CA SER A 572 -0.40 -9.87 0.83
C SER A 572 0.98 -10.13 0.22
N THR A 573 1.74 -9.06 -0.07
CA THR A 573 3.02 -9.10 -0.79
C THR A 573 4.01 -8.05 -0.23
N PRO A 574 4.37 -8.14 1.06
CA PRO A 574 4.90 -6.99 1.81
C PRO A 574 6.31 -6.57 1.36
N GLU A 575 7.07 -7.47 0.71
CA GLU A 575 8.36 -7.14 0.11
C GLU A 575 8.21 -6.38 -1.23
N MET A 576 7.24 -6.76 -2.07
CA MET A 576 6.93 -6.06 -3.33
C MET A 576 6.35 -4.66 -3.12
N PHE A 577 5.91 -4.37 -1.90
CA PHE A 577 5.35 -3.09 -1.51
C PHE A 577 6.44 -1.98 -1.48
N PHE A 578 7.68 -2.31 -1.12
CA PHE A 578 8.82 -1.38 -1.10
C PHE A 578 9.19 -0.79 -2.48
N GLU A 579 8.84 -1.45 -3.58
CA GLU A 579 9.04 -0.96 -4.95
C GLU A 579 7.75 -0.42 -5.59
N GLY A 580 6.62 -0.44 -4.88
CA GLY A 580 5.32 -0.09 -5.45
C GLY A 580 4.73 -1.15 -6.42
N ARG A 581 5.42 -2.27 -6.66
CA ARG A 581 4.99 -3.36 -7.58
C ARG A 581 3.64 -3.99 -7.21
N HIS A 582 3.25 -3.94 -5.94
CA HIS A 582 1.92 -4.35 -5.48
C HIS A 582 0.75 -3.67 -6.22
N LEU A 583 0.91 -2.43 -6.71
CA LEU A 583 -0.15 -1.72 -7.44
C LEU A 583 -0.54 -2.42 -8.74
N ALA A 584 0.43 -3.05 -9.41
CA ALA A 584 0.22 -3.82 -10.63
C ALA A 584 -0.43 -5.18 -10.38
N LEU A 585 -0.56 -5.61 -9.12
CA LEU A 585 -1.20 -6.87 -8.69
C LEU A 585 -2.64 -6.69 -8.22
N SER A 586 -3.07 -5.45 -8.00
CA SER A 586 -4.43 -5.15 -7.54
C SER A 586 -5.50 -5.59 -8.54
N SER A 587 -6.60 -6.10 -8.00
CA SER A 587 -7.73 -6.61 -8.76
C SER A 587 -8.43 -5.52 -9.57
N ILE A 588 -8.36 -4.25 -9.15
CA ILE A 588 -8.89 -3.13 -9.94
C ILE A 588 -8.24 -3.03 -11.33
N GLN A 589 -6.94 -3.38 -11.47
CA GLN A 589 -6.23 -3.37 -12.76
C GLN A 589 -6.85 -4.34 -13.79
N ARG A 590 -7.55 -5.39 -13.35
CA ARG A 590 -8.23 -6.35 -14.24
C ARG A 590 -9.43 -5.76 -14.95
N PHE A 591 -10.06 -4.77 -14.32
CA PHE A 591 -11.21 -4.05 -14.87
C PHE A 591 -10.77 -2.76 -15.56
N TYR A 592 -9.83 -2.02 -14.97
CA TYR A 592 -9.30 -0.79 -15.55
C TYR A 592 -7.81 -0.59 -15.21
N PRO A 593 -6.92 -0.47 -16.20
CA PRO A 593 -5.48 -0.26 -15.99
C PRO A 593 -5.16 1.16 -15.51
N LEU A 594 -5.46 1.43 -14.24
CA LEU A 594 -5.30 2.74 -13.60
C LEU A 594 -3.87 3.28 -13.71
N LEU A 595 -2.87 2.39 -13.74
CA LEU A 595 -1.45 2.75 -13.82
C LEU A 595 -1.01 3.35 -15.16
N LEU A 596 -1.77 3.20 -16.26
CA LEU A 596 -1.46 3.86 -17.54
C LEU A 596 -1.43 5.39 -17.44
N HIS A 597 -2.20 5.93 -16.49
CA HIS A 597 -2.32 7.37 -16.23
C HIS A 597 -1.27 7.86 -15.22
N GLY A 598 -0.42 6.98 -14.70
CA GLY A 598 0.72 7.33 -13.87
C GLY A 598 1.96 7.68 -14.71
N VAL A 599 2.87 8.45 -14.11
CA VAL A 599 4.18 8.79 -14.70
C VAL A 599 5.12 7.60 -14.53
N ALA A 600 5.88 7.24 -15.58
CA ALA A 600 6.75 6.07 -15.55
C ALA A 600 8.06 6.31 -14.77
N GLU A 601 8.62 5.24 -14.19
CA GLU A 601 9.82 5.30 -13.36
C GLU A 601 11.11 5.67 -14.12
N THR A 602 11.14 5.44 -15.43
CA THR A 602 12.26 5.77 -16.31
C THR A 602 12.21 7.19 -16.89
N GLU A 603 11.10 7.92 -16.70
CA GLU A 603 10.89 9.24 -17.30
C GLU A 603 11.52 10.36 -16.45
N GLN A 604 12.70 10.84 -16.87
CA GLN A 604 13.38 12.00 -16.26
C GLN A 604 12.64 13.33 -16.49
N ILE A 605 11.59 13.36 -17.31
CA ILE A 605 10.77 14.53 -17.63
C ILE A 605 9.30 14.07 -17.66
N LEU A 606 8.42 14.82 -17.00
CA LEU A 606 6.98 14.60 -17.09
C LEU A 606 6.47 14.71 -18.54
N PRO A 607 5.75 13.70 -19.06
CA PRO A 607 5.09 13.82 -20.35
C PRO A 607 4.06 14.95 -20.33
N LEU A 608 4.15 15.85 -21.32
CA LEU A 608 3.21 16.96 -21.48
C LEU A 608 1.76 16.48 -21.56
N ALA A 609 1.53 15.34 -22.22
CA ALA A 609 0.20 14.80 -22.45
C ALA A 609 -0.43 14.18 -21.18
N ASP A 610 0.36 13.56 -20.29
CA ASP A 610 -0.10 13.09 -18.97
C ASP A 610 -0.35 14.25 -18.01
N THR A 611 0.53 15.25 -18.06
CA THR A 611 0.38 16.49 -17.29
C THR A 611 -0.90 17.21 -17.71
N ALA A 612 -1.13 17.36 -19.02
CA ALA A 612 -2.36 17.91 -19.58
C ALA A 612 -3.59 17.08 -19.19
N PHE A 613 -3.49 15.74 -19.20
CA PHE A 613 -4.57 14.85 -18.76
C PHE A 613 -5.04 15.19 -17.34
N TRP A 614 -4.12 15.20 -16.37
CA TRP A 614 -4.46 15.45 -14.97
C TRP A 614 -4.85 16.89 -14.68
N VAL A 615 -4.21 17.88 -15.33
CA VAL A 615 -4.59 19.30 -15.21
C VAL A 615 -6.03 19.52 -15.70
N VAL A 616 -6.41 18.91 -16.83
CA VAL A 616 -7.78 18.97 -17.36
C VAL A 616 -8.77 18.28 -16.41
N VAL A 617 -8.47 17.08 -15.93
CA VAL A 617 -9.33 16.35 -14.97
C VAL A 617 -9.56 17.17 -13.69
N ALA A 618 -8.49 17.72 -13.11
CA ALA A 618 -8.57 18.57 -11.91
C ALA A 618 -9.37 19.86 -12.18
N GLY A 619 -9.04 20.59 -13.25
CA GLY A 619 -9.69 21.85 -13.62
C GLY A 619 -11.19 21.69 -13.86
N CYS A 620 -11.60 20.69 -14.63
CA CYS A 620 -13.03 20.41 -14.88
C CYS A 620 -13.75 19.92 -13.62
N THR A 621 -13.11 19.12 -12.76
CA THR A 621 -13.72 18.66 -11.49
C THR A 621 -13.95 19.82 -10.53
N ILE A 622 -12.99 20.75 -10.42
CA ILE A 622 -13.14 21.99 -9.65
C ILE A 622 -14.28 22.84 -10.26
N ALA A 623 -14.28 23.05 -11.58
CA ALA A 623 -15.33 23.81 -12.26
C ALA A 623 -16.74 23.25 -12.00
N LEU A 624 -16.91 21.91 -12.01
CA LEU A 624 -18.19 21.25 -11.70
C LEU A 624 -18.72 21.55 -10.29
N LEU A 625 -17.85 21.71 -9.29
CA LEU A 625 -18.25 21.95 -7.91
C LEU A 625 -18.66 23.40 -7.64
N HIS A 626 -18.11 24.33 -8.41
CA HIS A 626 -18.27 25.78 -8.24
C HIS A 626 -19.28 26.40 -9.22
N TRP A 627 -19.36 25.91 -10.46
CA TRP A 627 -20.26 26.46 -11.47
C TRP A 627 -21.68 25.93 -11.30
N GLN A 628 -22.67 26.82 -11.19
CA GLN A 628 -24.05 26.42 -10.91
C GLN A 628 -24.95 26.25 -12.16
N LYS A 629 -24.60 26.86 -13.31
CA LYS A 629 -25.42 26.77 -14.53
C LYS A 629 -25.54 25.30 -15.01
N PRO A 630 -26.76 24.71 -15.13
CA PRO A 630 -26.92 23.29 -15.44
C PRO A 630 -26.27 22.86 -16.76
N ALA A 631 -26.45 23.63 -17.84
CA ALA A 631 -25.88 23.31 -19.15
C ALA A 631 -24.35 23.22 -19.13
N VAL A 632 -23.67 24.12 -18.40
CA VAL A 632 -22.21 24.08 -18.25
C VAL A 632 -21.77 22.86 -17.44
N ARG A 633 -22.53 22.47 -16.41
CA ARG A 633 -22.23 21.26 -15.63
C ARG A 633 -22.41 19.98 -16.46
N VAL A 634 -23.46 19.90 -17.28
CA VAL A 634 -23.64 18.78 -18.21
C VAL A 634 -22.51 18.73 -19.23
N GLY A 635 -22.15 19.86 -19.85
CA GLY A 635 -21.02 19.94 -20.79
C GLY A 635 -19.69 19.51 -20.17
N LEU A 636 -19.37 19.99 -18.96
CA LEU A 636 -18.17 19.60 -18.22
C LEU A 636 -18.16 18.11 -17.82
N LEU A 637 -19.31 17.54 -17.45
CA LEU A 637 -19.44 16.10 -17.19
C LEU A 637 -19.19 15.29 -18.47
N VAL A 638 -19.89 15.61 -19.56
CA VAL A 638 -19.70 14.94 -20.87
C VAL A 638 -18.24 15.01 -21.32
N PHE A 639 -17.59 16.17 -21.16
CA PHE A 639 -16.19 16.35 -21.50
C PHE A 639 -15.26 15.50 -20.62
N LEU A 640 -15.45 15.48 -19.29
CA LEU A 640 -14.67 14.60 -18.38
C LEU A 640 -14.86 13.11 -18.68
N LEU A 641 -16.06 12.70 -19.09
CA LEU A 641 -16.35 11.32 -19.47
C LEU A 641 -15.64 10.94 -20.78
N LEU A 642 -15.57 11.84 -21.76
CA LEU A 642 -14.87 11.62 -23.04
C LEU A 642 -13.33 11.66 -22.88
N TRP A 643 -12.82 12.49 -21.98
CA TRP A 643 -11.41 12.87 -21.93
C TRP A 643 -10.41 11.71 -21.83
N PRO A 644 -10.59 10.65 -21.00
CA PRO A 644 -9.67 9.50 -20.99
C PRO A 644 -9.66 8.71 -22.30
N GLY A 645 -10.80 8.63 -23.00
CA GLY A 645 -10.93 7.97 -24.30
C GLY A 645 -10.30 8.77 -25.45
N VAL A 646 -10.23 10.10 -25.31
CA VAL A 646 -9.48 10.99 -26.23
C VAL A 646 -7.98 10.89 -25.96
N TRP A 647 -7.56 11.00 -24.70
CA TRP A 647 -6.15 10.90 -24.30
C TRP A 647 -5.51 9.59 -24.75
N GLY A 648 -6.15 8.45 -24.50
CA GLY A 648 -5.62 7.12 -24.89
C GLY A 648 -5.64 6.81 -26.39
N ARG A 649 -6.19 7.71 -27.21
CA ARG A 649 -6.08 7.69 -28.68
C ARG A 649 -5.05 8.67 -29.23
N ALA A 650 -4.69 9.70 -28.45
CA ALA A 650 -3.76 10.75 -28.85
C ALA A 650 -2.28 10.40 -28.58
N ILE A 651 -2.02 9.33 -27.82
CA ILE A 651 -0.68 8.89 -27.38
C ILE A 651 -0.51 7.42 -27.75
N ASP A 652 0.72 7.02 -28.09
CA ASP A 652 1.07 5.59 -28.15
C ASP A 652 1.08 4.98 -26.74
N VAL A 653 -0.02 4.32 -26.38
CA VAL A 653 -0.15 3.58 -25.12
C VAL A 653 0.50 2.19 -25.18
N ALA A 654 0.93 1.71 -26.36
CA ALA A 654 1.43 0.35 -26.53
C ALA A 654 2.68 0.03 -25.70
N PRO A 655 3.66 0.94 -25.50
CA PRO A 655 4.79 0.70 -24.60
C PRO A 655 4.34 0.49 -23.15
N ARG A 656 3.36 1.27 -22.69
CA ARG A 656 2.84 1.19 -21.31
C ARG A 656 2.02 -0.09 -21.10
N MET A 657 1.17 -0.45 -22.06
CA MET A 657 0.39 -1.71 -22.08
C MET A 657 1.26 -2.97 -22.12
N LYS A 658 2.50 -2.87 -22.61
CA LYS A 658 3.46 -3.99 -22.63
C LYS A 658 4.36 -4.04 -21.40
N SER A 659 4.37 -3.02 -20.54
CA SER A 659 5.28 -2.94 -19.40
C SER A 659 4.91 -3.89 -18.25
N GLU A 660 5.91 -4.28 -17.45
CA GLU A 660 5.75 -5.06 -16.20
C GLU A 660 4.81 -4.38 -15.16
N TRP A 661 4.42 -3.12 -15.38
CA TRP A 661 3.51 -2.34 -14.52
C TRP A 661 2.03 -2.44 -14.90
N VAL A 662 1.68 -2.94 -16.11
CA VAL A 662 0.29 -3.15 -16.55
C VAL A 662 -0.06 -4.63 -16.89
N PRO A 663 0.47 -5.69 -16.25
CA PRO A 663 0.27 -7.09 -16.67
C PRO A 663 -0.97 -7.74 -16.03
N GLY A 664 -2.00 -6.94 -15.77
CA GLY A 664 -3.26 -7.37 -15.14
C GLY A 664 -4.41 -7.57 -16.13
N LEU A 665 -4.22 -7.16 -17.38
CA LEU A 665 -5.26 -7.10 -18.40
C LEU A 665 -5.37 -8.44 -19.14
N ASN A 666 -6.60 -8.92 -19.37
CA ASN A 666 -6.81 -9.84 -20.48
C ASN A 666 -6.58 -9.06 -21.77
N LEU A 667 -6.04 -9.71 -22.79
CA LEU A 667 -5.62 -9.03 -24.01
C LEU A 667 -6.46 -9.50 -25.20
N ILE A 668 -6.93 -8.53 -25.99
CA ILE A 668 -7.71 -8.77 -27.20
C ILE A 668 -6.73 -8.97 -28.36
N SER A 669 -7.05 -9.87 -29.29
CA SER A 669 -6.33 -9.97 -30.57
C SER A 669 -6.50 -8.67 -31.37
N ASP A 670 -5.41 -8.12 -31.91
CA ASP A 670 -5.45 -6.90 -32.73
C ASP A 670 -6.05 -7.12 -34.13
N ASP A 671 -6.34 -8.38 -34.52
CA ASP A 671 -6.99 -8.72 -35.77
C ASP A 671 -8.52 -8.56 -35.66
N LYS A 672 -9.10 -7.78 -36.56
CA LYS A 672 -10.52 -7.42 -36.57
C LYS A 672 -11.44 -8.62 -36.80
N GLU A 673 -11.09 -9.56 -37.68
CA GLU A 673 -11.91 -10.75 -37.92
C GLU A 673 -11.86 -11.69 -36.71
N VAL A 674 -10.68 -11.81 -36.08
CA VAL A 674 -10.50 -12.58 -34.85
C VAL A 674 -11.24 -11.93 -33.67
N ARG A 675 -11.25 -10.60 -33.56
CA ARG A 675 -12.01 -9.87 -32.54
C ARG A 675 -13.52 -10.06 -32.70
N ASP A 676 -14.02 -9.88 -33.92
CA ASP A 676 -15.44 -10.03 -34.24
C ASP A 676 -15.88 -11.53 -34.23
N ALA A 677 -14.94 -12.48 -34.20
CA ALA A 677 -15.16 -13.90 -33.92
C ALA A 677 -15.11 -14.22 -32.40
N ILE A 678 -14.14 -13.68 -31.65
CA ILE A 678 -13.99 -13.87 -30.20
C ILE A 678 -15.19 -13.29 -29.42
N ASN A 679 -15.83 -12.23 -29.92
CA ASN A 679 -17.10 -11.73 -29.39
C ASN A 679 -18.27 -12.73 -29.57
N ARG A 680 -18.09 -13.80 -30.35
CA ARG A 680 -19.06 -14.91 -30.52
C ARG A 680 -18.58 -16.25 -29.96
N THR A 681 -17.28 -16.42 -29.70
CA THR A 681 -16.70 -17.63 -29.08
C THR A 681 -15.70 -17.29 -27.98
N THR A 682 -16.15 -17.44 -26.73
CA THR A 682 -15.41 -17.63 -25.47
C THR A 682 -13.89 -17.36 -25.50
N LEU A 683 -13.47 -16.09 -25.57
CA LEU A 683 -12.12 -15.61 -25.18
C LEU A 683 -10.95 -16.55 -25.57
N GLY A 684 -11.02 -17.15 -26.76
CA GLY A 684 -10.26 -18.37 -27.11
C GLY A 684 -8.76 -18.15 -27.35
N ALA A 685 -8.33 -16.89 -27.37
CA ALA A 685 -6.94 -16.49 -27.55
C ALA A 685 -6.50 -15.59 -26.38
N LEU A 686 -6.36 -16.17 -25.18
CA LEU A 686 -5.63 -15.51 -24.10
C LEU A 686 -4.17 -15.34 -24.53
N GLY A 687 -3.84 -14.12 -24.96
CA GLY A 687 -2.53 -13.80 -25.52
C GLY A 687 -1.40 -14.02 -24.51
N GLN A 688 -0.33 -14.67 -24.97
CA GLN A 688 0.91 -14.87 -24.23
C GLN A 688 1.44 -13.51 -23.72
N MET A 689 1.63 -13.35 -22.41
CA MET A 689 2.32 -12.18 -21.85
C MET A 689 3.81 -12.46 -21.63
N GLU A 690 4.58 -11.42 -21.96
CA GLU A 690 6.05 -11.31 -22.02
C GLU A 690 6.87 -12.60 -21.92
N VAL A 691 7.57 -12.88 -23.01
CA VAL A 691 8.78 -13.68 -23.02
C VAL A 691 9.90 -12.87 -22.35
N GLY A 692 10.04 -13.00 -21.04
CA GLY A 692 11.18 -12.47 -20.31
C GLY A 692 12.40 -13.36 -20.59
N THR A 693 13.21 -12.99 -21.58
CA THR A 693 14.51 -13.62 -21.88
C THR A 693 15.64 -12.91 -21.17
N GLU A 694 16.19 -13.54 -20.14
CA GLU A 694 17.48 -13.15 -19.58
C GLU A 694 18.58 -13.76 -20.46
N THR A 695 19.38 -12.89 -21.08
CA THR A 695 20.41 -13.27 -22.04
C THR A 695 21.78 -13.29 -21.37
N GLY A 696 22.21 -14.47 -20.99
CA GLY A 696 23.53 -14.72 -20.41
C GLY A 696 23.83 -16.22 -20.45
N THR A 697 25.10 -16.58 -20.61
CA THR A 697 25.53 -17.98 -20.61
C THR A 697 26.31 -18.25 -19.33
N MET A 698 25.69 -18.92 -18.36
CA MET A 698 26.32 -19.32 -17.11
C MET A 698 26.95 -20.70 -17.28
N ARG A 699 28.23 -20.83 -16.92
CA ARG A 699 29.07 -22.02 -17.13
C ARG A 699 29.73 -22.45 -15.82
N HIS A 700 29.75 -23.76 -15.59
CA HIS A 700 30.59 -24.42 -14.58
C HIS A 700 31.68 -25.23 -15.28
N ALA A 701 32.90 -25.25 -14.75
CA ALA A 701 34.01 -26.03 -15.32
C ALA A 701 34.03 -27.47 -14.76
N ALA A 702 34.45 -28.44 -15.57
CA ALA A 702 34.50 -29.83 -15.13
C ALA A 702 35.40 -30.00 -13.89
N GLY A 703 34.82 -30.54 -12.81
CA GLY A 703 35.54 -30.88 -11.57
C GLY A 703 35.39 -29.91 -10.37
N GLU A 704 34.69 -28.78 -10.48
CA GLU A 704 34.41 -27.93 -9.30
C GLU A 704 33.33 -28.58 -8.39
N ALA A 705 33.32 -28.20 -7.10
CA ALA A 705 32.37 -28.70 -6.11
C ALA A 705 30.91 -28.26 -6.43
N PRO A 706 29.87 -29.04 -6.04
CA PRO A 706 28.47 -28.69 -6.28
C PRO A 706 28.08 -27.30 -5.76
N GLY A 707 27.20 -26.61 -6.49
CA GLY A 707 26.83 -25.24 -6.15
C GLY A 707 25.61 -24.69 -6.90
N LEU A 708 25.36 -23.41 -6.66
CA LEU A 708 24.34 -22.59 -7.33
C LEU A 708 24.97 -21.97 -8.58
N LEU A 709 24.50 -22.36 -9.77
CA LEU A 709 25.00 -21.84 -11.05
C LEU A 709 24.28 -20.54 -11.45
N ALA A 710 23.00 -20.41 -11.12
CA ALA A 710 22.20 -19.22 -11.42
C ALA A 710 21.04 -19.09 -10.43
N GLN A 711 20.67 -17.86 -10.09
CA GLN A 711 19.46 -17.53 -9.33
C GLN A 711 18.84 -16.26 -9.90
N TYR A 712 17.56 -16.35 -10.22
CA TYR A 712 16.73 -15.25 -10.70
C TYR A 712 15.46 -15.17 -9.87
N TYR A 713 14.77 -14.03 -9.84
CA TYR A 713 13.45 -13.93 -9.23
C TYR A 713 12.45 -13.26 -10.17
N LYS A 714 11.23 -13.78 -10.18
CA LYS A 714 10.10 -13.27 -10.97
C LYS A 714 8.89 -13.09 -10.06
N HIS A 715 8.15 -12.03 -10.32
CA HIS A 715 6.85 -11.78 -9.68
C HIS A 715 5.77 -12.55 -10.46
N VAL A 716 5.21 -13.59 -9.85
CA VAL A 716 4.29 -14.51 -10.55
C VAL A 716 2.86 -14.27 -10.09
N ARG A 717 2.00 -13.97 -11.05
CA ARG A 717 0.58 -13.65 -10.86
C ARG A 717 -0.26 -14.93 -10.75
N THR A 718 -1.59 -14.80 -10.67
CA THR A 718 -2.51 -15.93 -10.81
C THR A 718 -2.50 -16.46 -12.25
N GLY A 719 -1.74 -17.51 -12.53
CA GLY A 719 -1.69 -18.14 -13.85
C GLY A 719 -0.53 -19.11 -14.08
N LEU A 720 -0.42 -19.57 -15.32
CA LEU A 720 0.57 -20.56 -15.76
C LEU A 720 1.85 -19.84 -16.23
N LEU A 721 2.90 -19.93 -15.42
CA LEU A 721 4.26 -19.58 -15.81
C LEU A 721 4.87 -20.78 -16.55
N SER A 722 5.31 -20.61 -17.78
CA SER A 722 6.24 -21.50 -18.46
C SER A 722 7.65 -20.97 -18.27
N VAL A 723 8.60 -21.85 -17.96
CA VAL A 723 10.04 -21.54 -17.96
C VAL A 723 10.70 -22.48 -18.94
N THR A 724 11.35 -21.94 -19.98
CA THR A 724 12.21 -22.70 -20.89
C THR A 724 13.64 -22.21 -20.73
N THR A 725 14.57 -23.12 -20.48
CA THR A 725 16.00 -22.83 -20.31
C THR A 725 16.82 -23.69 -21.25
N ASP A 726 17.73 -23.08 -21.99
CA ASP A 726 18.67 -23.78 -22.88
C ASP A 726 19.74 -24.48 -22.02
N CYS A 727 19.93 -25.79 -22.18
CA CYS A 727 20.79 -26.62 -21.32
C CYS A 727 21.69 -27.54 -22.17
N THR A 728 23.00 -27.25 -22.23
CA THR A 728 23.95 -28.09 -22.99
C THR A 728 24.74 -29.04 -22.08
N SER A 729 25.05 -30.22 -22.63
CA SER A 729 25.76 -31.37 -22.00
C SER A 729 25.14 -31.98 -20.73
N VAL A 730 23.87 -32.37 -20.79
CA VAL A 730 23.24 -33.19 -19.74
C VAL A 730 23.51 -34.68 -20.02
N GLN A 731 24.35 -35.33 -19.20
CA GLN A 731 24.41 -36.80 -19.18
C GLN A 731 23.13 -37.37 -18.53
N ASN A 732 22.62 -38.48 -19.10
CA ASN A 732 21.59 -39.30 -18.45
C ASN A 732 22.10 -39.77 -17.07
N GLY A 733 21.42 -39.37 -16.00
CA GLY A 733 21.79 -39.69 -14.61
C GLY A 733 22.54 -38.58 -13.86
N SER A 734 22.87 -37.46 -14.50
CA SER A 734 23.39 -36.27 -13.79
C SER A 734 22.36 -35.71 -12.80
N ARG A 735 22.78 -35.34 -11.59
CA ARG A 735 21.88 -34.88 -10.50
C ARG A 735 21.61 -33.36 -10.53
N ASN A 736 21.69 -32.73 -11.70
CA ASN A 736 21.45 -31.30 -11.86
C ASN A 736 19.97 -30.98 -11.63
N ARG A 737 19.67 -29.88 -10.94
CA ARG A 737 18.30 -29.55 -10.49
C ARG A 737 17.96 -28.09 -10.78
N PHE A 738 16.78 -27.90 -11.35
CA PHE A 738 16.07 -26.65 -11.35
C PHE A 738 15.24 -26.59 -10.06
N ILE A 739 15.40 -25.54 -9.27
CA ILE A 739 14.66 -25.34 -8.02
C ILE A 739 13.78 -24.12 -8.20
N LEU A 740 12.47 -24.32 -8.19
CA LEU A 740 11.51 -23.23 -8.08
C LEU A 740 11.19 -23.04 -6.59
N ARG A 741 11.57 -21.91 -6.01
CA ARG A 741 11.19 -21.53 -4.64
C ARG A 741 10.13 -20.44 -4.68
N ARG A 742 8.95 -20.70 -4.14
CA ARG A 742 7.86 -19.73 -4.12
C ARG A 742 7.55 -19.27 -2.70
N ARG A 743 7.50 -17.95 -2.51
CA ARG A 743 7.34 -17.29 -1.20
C ARG A 743 6.42 -16.07 -1.30
N ASN A 744 5.91 -15.64 -0.15
CA ASN A 744 5.27 -14.32 -0.01
C ASN A 744 6.26 -13.26 0.53
N THR A 745 7.42 -13.70 1.05
CA THR A 745 8.42 -12.90 1.78
C THR A 745 9.86 -13.37 1.44
N LEU A 746 10.88 -12.68 1.95
CA LEU A 746 12.30 -13.07 1.73
C LEU A 746 12.72 -14.30 2.55
N SER A 747 13.76 -15.01 2.06
CA SER A 747 14.25 -16.32 2.57
C SER A 747 14.44 -16.39 4.08
N VAL A 748 14.99 -15.32 4.65
CA VAL A 748 15.55 -15.30 6.01
C VAL A 748 14.52 -14.74 7.01
N VAL A 749 13.30 -14.44 6.55
CA VAL A 749 12.21 -13.92 7.39
C VAL A 749 11.18 -14.99 7.67
N GLN A 750 10.73 -15.74 6.66
CA GLN A 750 9.85 -16.90 6.87
C GLN A 750 10.32 -18.16 6.13
N PRO A 751 10.26 -19.32 6.81
CA PRO A 751 10.56 -20.64 6.25
C PRO A 751 9.37 -21.24 5.47
N TRP A 752 8.23 -20.53 5.44
CA TRP A 752 7.03 -20.91 4.72
C TRP A 752 7.22 -20.68 3.21
N GLU A 753 7.98 -21.59 2.60
CA GLU A 753 8.28 -21.60 1.18
C GLU A 753 7.84 -22.92 0.53
N GLU A 754 7.36 -22.81 -0.70
CA GLU A 754 7.09 -23.95 -1.58
C GLU A 754 8.33 -24.16 -2.45
N ARG A 755 9.18 -25.14 -2.11
CA ARG A 755 10.33 -25.55 -2.94
C ARG A 755 9.94 -26.74 -3.83
N VAL A 756 9.94 -26.53 -5.14
CA VAL A 756 9.77 -27.58 -6.13
C VAL A 756 11.13 -27.90 -6.75
N PHE A 757 11.63 -29.11 -6.53
CA PHE A 757 12.86 -29.61 -7.12
C PHE A 757 12.53 -30.38 -8.38
N ILE A 758 13.01 -29.92 -9.54
CA ILE A 758 12.83 -30.59 -10.83
C ILE A 758 14.21 -31.05 -11.34
N PRO A 759 14.42 -32.34 -11.62
CA PRO A 759 15.67 -32.81 -12.24
C PRO A 759 15.77 -32.26 -13.66
N ILE A 760 16.96 -31.75 -14.03
CA ILE A 760 17.22 -31.27 -15.39
C ILE A 760 17.68 -32.46 -16.23
N SER A 761 16.73 -33.14 -16.87
CA SER A 761 17.00 -33.96 -18.05
C SER A 761 16.86 -33.10 -19.29
N ALA A 762 17.88 -33.02 -20.15
CA ALA A 762 17.73 -32.38 -21.45
C ALA A 762 16.72 -33.16 -22.30
N ASP A 763 15.84 -32.45 -23.00
CA ASP A 763 15.12 -33.04 -24.12
C ASP A 763 16.08 -33.31 -25.30
N ALA A 764 15.62 -34.03 -26.32
CA ALA A 764 16.42 -34.35 -27.51
C ALA A 764 16.87 -33.11 -28.32
N SER A 765 16.39 -31.92 -27.96
CA SER A 765 16.75 -30.63 -28.55
C SER A 765 17.68 -29.78 -27.66
N GLY A 766 18.09 -30.24 -26.48
CA GLY A 766 18.98 -29.52 -25.58
C GLY A 766 18.29 -28.45 -24.72
N ASN A 767 16.97 -28.53 -24.55
CA ASN A 767 16.19 -27.58 -23.75
C ASN A 767 15.57 -28.25 -22.52
N PHE A 768 15.34 -27.45 -21.49
CA PHE A 768 14.56 -27.82 -20.31
C PHE A 768 13.32 -26.92 -20.24
N ARG A 769 12.11 -27.50 -20.24
CA ARG A 769 10.87 -26.74 -20.09
C ARG A 769 10.04 -27.22 -18.90
N TYR A 770 9.68 -26.28 -18.04
CA TYR A 770 8.81 -26.49 -16.89
C TYR A 770 7.58 -25.58 -16.95
N TYR A 771 6.47 -26.02 -16.34
CA TYR A 771 5.24 -25.25 -16.22
C TYR A 771 4.79 -25.19 -14.76
N TYR A 772 4.71 -23.98 -14.22
CA TYR A 772 4.27 -23.69 -12.85
C TYR A 772 2.90 -23.01 -12.86
N LEU A 773 1.89 -23.63 -12.25
CA LEU A 773 0.57 -23.00 -12.06
C LEU A 773 0.53 -22.27 -10.72
N SER A 774 0.55 -20.95 -10.78
CA SER A 774 0.40 -20.08 -9.62
C SER A 774 -1.07 -19.72 -9.39
N GLU A 775 -1.63 -20.10 -8.24
CA GLU A 775 -3.01 -19.75 -7.87
C GLU A 775 -3.15 -18.37 -7.20
N ARG A 776 -2.04 -17.72 -6.82
CA ARG A 776 -2.00 -16.45 -6.05
C ARG A 776 -0.75 -15.65 -6.39
N PRO A 777 -0.79 -14.30 -6.41
CA PRO A 777 0.40 -13.48 -6.54
C PRO A 777 1.46 -13.90 -5.51
N SER A 778 2.70 -14.13 -5.96
CA SER A 778 3.81 -14.52 -5.09
C SER A 778 5.16 -14.23 -5.76
N LEU A 779 6.21 -14.18 -4.94
CA LEU A 779 7.59 -14.06 -5.38
C LEU A 779 8.14 -15.46 -5.67
N VAL A 780 8.66 -15.68 -6.87
CA VAL A 780 9.22 -16.97 -7.28
C VAL A 780 10.68 -16.80 -7.64
N TYR A 781 11.54 -17.50 -6.91
CA TYR A 781 12.94 -17.67 -7.24
C TYR A 781 13.10 -18.89 -8.14
N LEU A 782 13.86 -18.72 -9.22
CA LEU A 782 14.25 -19.75 -10.16
C LEU A 782 15.76 -19.96 -9.99
N GLU A 783 16.15 -21.11 -9.46
CA GLU A 783 17.54 -21.45 -9.17
C GLU A 783 17.97 -22.66 -10.00
N VAL A 784 19.19 -22.63 -10.52
CA VAL A 784 19.82 -23.79 -11.15
C VAL A 784 20.99 -24.24 -10.31
N THR A 785 20.96 -25.49 -9.86
CA THR A 785 22.02 -26.11 -9.06
C THR A 785 22.63 -27.29 -9.80
N TYR A 786 23.95 -27.44 -9.69
CA TYR A 786 24.71 -28.51 -10.34
C TYR A 786 25.28 -29.49 -9.30
N ALA A 787 25.45 -30.74 -9.70
CA ALA A 787 25.80 -31.83 -8.79
C ALA A 787 27.30 -31.96 -8.48
N GLY A 788 28.16 -31.25 -9.21
CA GLY A 788 29.61 -31.38 -9.18
C GLY A 788 30.12 -32.70 -9.78
N GLY A 789 31.42 -32.78 -10.07
CA GLY A 789 32.09 -34.03 -10.45
C GLY A 789 31.74 -34.64 -11.82
N GLY A 790 31.22 -33.84 -12.76
CA GLY A 790 30.95 -34.26 -14.15
C GLY A 790 31.57 -33.31 -15.19
N ASP A 791 31.23 -33.51 -16.46
CA ASP A 791 31.59 -32.63 -17.57
C ASP A 791 30.97 -31.22 -17.44
N GLU A 792 31.44 -30.31 -18.29
CA GLU A 792 31.15 -28.86 -18.28
C GLU A 792 29.67 -28.47 -18.51
N PHE A 793 28.87 -28.37 -17.45
CA PHE A 793 27.47 -27.95 -17.55
C PHE A 793 27.30 -26.45 -17.88
N ARG A 794 26.46 -26.15 -18.89
CA ARG A 794 26.11 -24.79 -19.32
C ARG A 794 24.60 -24.55 -19.30
N VAL A 795 24.22 -23.41 -18.73
CA VAL A 795 22.90 -22.80 -18.83
C VAL A 795 22.98 -21.62 -19.78
N GLY A 796 22.21 -21.67 -20.86
CA GLY A 796 22.03 -20.57 -21.80
C GLY A 796 20.85 -19.68 -21.42
N THR A 797 20.08 -19.27 -22.42
CA THR A 797 18.95 -18.34 -22.22
C THR A 797 17.88 -18.97 -21.34
N THR A 798 17.47 -18.29 -20.27
CA THR A 798 16.21 -18.60 -19.59
C THR A 798 15.13 -17.66 -20.12
N SER A 799 14.09 -18.24 -20.71
CA SER A 799 12.87 -17.55 -21.15
C SER A 799 11.71 -17.93 -20.24
N THR A 800 11.06 -16.90 -19.68
CA THR A 800 9.83 -17.04 -18.89
C THR A 800 8.66 -16.52 -19.71
N GLU A 801 7.56 -17.27 -19.78
CA GLU A 801 6.34 -16.89 -20.49
C GLU A 801 5.15 -17.02 -19.54
N PHE A 802 4.27 -16.01 -19.43
CA PHE A 802 3.12 -16.08 -18.53
C PHE A 802 1.79 -16.12 -19.29
N ARG A 803 0.95 -17.11 -18.94
CA ARG A 803 -0.40 -17.29 -19.48
C ARG A 803 -1.44 -17.21 -18.36
N VAL A 804 -2.43 -16.33 -18.51
CA VAL A 804 -3.63 -16.38 -17.68
C VAL A 804 -4.39 -17.68 -18.03
N PRO A 805 -4.83 -18.51 -17.07
CA PRO A 805 -5.54 -19.75 -17.40
C PRO A 805 -7.01 -19.43 -17.69
N ALA A 806 -7.55 -19.99 -18.78
CA ALA A 806 -8.99 -19.95 -19.04
C ALA A 806 -9.81 -20.91 -18.16
N VAL A 807 -9.14 -21.80 -17.42
CA VAL A 807 -9.72 -23.00 -16.81
C VAL A 807 -10.13 -22.74 -15.36
N ASP A 808 -11.43 -22.85 -15.10
CA ASP A 808 -11.96 -22.87 -13.75
C ASP A 808 -11.70 -24.25 -13.12
N HIS A 809 -10.90 -24.30 -12.05
CA HIS A 809 -10.43 -25.56 -11.48
C HIS A 809 -11.41 -26.08 -10.41
N SER A 810 -12.28 -27.00 -10.79
CA SER A 810 -13.07 -27.77 -9.83
C SER A 810 -12.14 -28.67 -9.00
N THR A 811 -12.02 -28.38 -7.70
CA THR A 811 -11.24 -29.21 -6.78
C THR A 811 -12.15 -30.00 -5.85
N SER A 812 -12.25 -31.30 -6.08
CA SER A 812 -12.79 -32.25 -5.12
C SER A 812 -11.80 -32.51 -4.00
N LEU A 813 -12.31 -32.72 -2.78
CA LEU A 813 -11.52 -33.28 -1.69
C LEU A 813 -11.39 -34.79 -1.94
N LEU A 814 -10.18 -35.25 -2.25
CA LEU A 814 -9.91 -36.67 -2.48
C LEU A 814 -9.76 -37.41 -1.15
N GLU A 815 -9.04 -36.81 -0.19
CA GLU A 815 -8.73 -37.42 1.10
C GLU A 815 -8.38 -36.34 2.14
N SER A 816 -8.56 -36.67 3.42
CA SER A 816 -8.18 -35.84 4.56
C SER A 816 -7.62 -36.73 5.67
N LEU A 817 -6.33 -36.55 6.03
CA LEU A 817 -5.75 -37.13 7.24
C LEU A 817 -5.70 -36.06 8.34
N ASP A 818 -6.38 -36.31 9.46
CA ASP A 818 -6.01 -35.71 10.75
C ASP A 818 -4.91 -36.62 11.35
N VAL A 819 -3.72 -36.06 11.60
CA VAL A 819 -2.57 -36.78 12.15
C VAL A 819 -2.30 -36.29 13.58
N PRO A 820 -2.84 -36.94 14.62
CA PRO A 820 -2.55 -36.61 16.02
C PRO A 820 -1.27 -37.34 16.46
N GLU A 821 -0.14 -36.61 16.54
CA GLU A 821 1.14 -37.06 17.16
C GLU A 821 1.51 -38.53 16.91
N LEU A 822 1.28 -39.04 15.69
CA LEU A 822 1.56 -40.43 15.37
C LEU A 822 3.06 -40.67 15.26
N GLY A 823 3.54 -41.70 15.96
CA GLY A 823 4.87 -42.25 15.72
C GLY A 823 4.98 -42.73 14.27
N VAL A 824 6.16 -42.56 13.67
CA VAL A 824 6.42 -42.76 12.23
C VAL A 824 5.88 -44.10 11.69
N GLY A 825 5.89 -45.17 12.49
CA GLY A 825 5.36 -46.49 12.11
C GLY A 825 3.85 -46.54 11.83
N GLN A 826 3.04 -45.67 12.44
CA GLN A 826 1.60 -45.60 12.15
C GLN A 826 1.30 -44.78 10.89
N LEU A 827 2.13 -43.78 10.56
CA LEU A 827 2.04 -43.03 9.31
C LEU A 827 2.28 -43.95 8.10
N LEU A 828 3.31 -44.82 8.20
CA LEU A 828 3.69 -45.83 7.21
C LEU A 828 2.70 -47.01 7.06
N ALA A 829 1.69 -47.11 7.91
CA ALA A 829 0.61 -48.09 7.73
C ALA A 829 -0.53 -47.55 6.84
N SER A 830 -0.60 -46.23 6.64
CA SER A 830 -1.71 -45.53 5.98
C SER A 830 -1.46 -45.19 4.50
N HIS A 831 -0.75 -46.07 3.78
CA HIS A 831 -0.43 -45.84 2.37
C HIS A 831 -1.63 -46.05 1.43
N LYS A 832 -1.81 -45.12 0.49
CA LYS A 832 -2.73 -45.24 -0.65
C LYS A 832 -2.02 -44.83 -1.94
N VAL A 833 -2.25 -45.60 -2.99
CA VAL A 833 -1.82 -45.25 -4.35
C VAL A 833 -2.81 -44.23 -4.91
N ILE A 834 -2.32 -43.03 -5.21
CA ILE A 834 -3.10 -42.01 -5.93
C ILE A 834 -2.78 -42.13 -7.42
N GLN A 835 -3.78 -41.95 -8.28
CA GLN A 835 -3.59 -42.00 -9.73
C GLN A 835 -2.66 -40.88 -10.22
N ARG A 836 -2.30 -40.91 -11.51
CA ARG A 836 -1.56 -39.81 -12.15
C ARG A 836 -2.44 -38.55 -12.20
N GLY A 837 -1.94 -37.40 -11.76
CA GLY A 837 -2.73 -36.17 -11.75
C GLY A 837 -2.07 -34.97 -11.06
N ARG A 838 -2.84 -33.88 -10.97
CA ARG A 838 -2.50 -32.66 -10.21
C ARG A 838 -3.21 -32.68 -8.87
N TYR A 839 -2.44 -32.68 -7.79
CA TYR A 839 -2.97 -32.77 -6.44
C TYR A 839 -2.69 -31.50 -5.65
N ARG A 840 -3.74 -30.90 -5.08
CA ARG A 840 -3.62 -29.78 -4.14
C ARG A 840 -3.64 -30.34 -2.72
N VAL A 841 -2.49 -30.41 -2.09
CA VAL A 841 -2.38 -30.82 -0.68
C VAL A 841 -2.61 -29.60 0.21
N ARG A 842 -3.42 -29.77 1.27
CA ARG A 842 -3.66 -28.75 2.29
C ARG A 842 -3.29 -29.32 3.64
N PHE A 843 -2.44 -28.60 4.36
CA PHE A 843 -2.01 -28.96 5.71
C PHE A 843 -2.68 -28.02 6.71
N ALA A 844 -3.10 -28.55 7.85
CA ALA A 844 -3.65 -27.77 8.96
C ALA A 844 -3.02 -28.23 10.28
N LEU A 845 -1.91 -27.59 10.63
CA LEU A 845 -1.20 -27.80 11.89
C LEU A 845 -2.06 -27.24 13.05
N LYS A 846 -1.79 -27.58 14.33
CA LYS A 846 -2.59 -27.14 15.50
C LYS A 846 -1.79 -26.70 16.75
N GLY A 847 -1.84 -25.40 17.07
CA GLY A 847 -1.58 -24.68 18.36
C GLY A 847 -1.33 -23.17 18.14
N SER A 848 -1.38 -22.25 19.09
CA SER A 848 -0.86 -20.89 18.78
C SER A 848 -0.52 -20.19 20.08
N SER A 849 0.78 -20.13 20.36
CA SER A 849 1.27 -19.40 21.51
C SER A 849 1.35 -17.91 21.13
N TRP A 850 0.77 -17.03 21.96
CA TRP A 850 0.87 -15.58 21.74
C TRP A 850 2.34 -15.09 21.73
N SER A 851 3.24 -15.86 22.35
CA SER A 851 4.68 -15.66 22.39
C SER A 851 5.36 -15.69 21.01
N GLU A 852 4.89 -16.48 20.04
CA GLU A 852 5.53 -16.57 18.70
C GLU A 852 5.62 -15.20 18.00
N TRP A 853 4.64 -14.32 18.21
CA TRP A 853 4.62 -12.97 17.64
C TRP A 853 5.76 -12.06 18.13
N PHE A 854 6.38 -12.40 19.26
CA PHE A 854 7.50 -11.64 19.84
C PHE A 854 8.87 -12.22 19.46
N VAL A 855 8.93 -13.51 19.10
CA VAL A 855 10.17 -14.19 18.71
C VAL A 855 10.65 -13.67 17.36
N ARG A 856 11.90 -13.19 17.29
CA ARG A 856 12.48 -12.57 16.08
C ARG A 856 12.80 -13.55 14.94
N ARG A 857 13.07 -14.82 15.29
CA ARG A 857 13.27 -15.93 14.35
C ARG A 857 12.46 -17.13 14.87
N PRO A 858 11.14 -17.22 14.59
CA PRO A 858 10.33 -18.35 15.04
C PRO A 858 10.87 -19.65 14.44
N THR A 859 10.84 -20.74 15.22
CA THR A 859 11.37 -22.05 14.77
C THR A 859 10.68 -22.49 13.49
N PRO A 860 11.43 -22.85 12.44
CA PRO A 860 10.85 -23.20 11.17
C PRO A 860 10.15 -24.55 11.19
N ILE A 861 8.90 -24.58 10.73
CA ILE A 861 8.19 -25.84 10.46
C ILE A 861 8.51 -26.25 9.03
N HIS A 862 9.52 -27.10 8.88
CA HIS A 862 9.85 -27.71 7.59
C HIS A 862 8.88 -28.85 7.27
N MET A 863 8.46 -28.89 6.01
CA MET A 863 7.59 -29.94 5.47
C MET A 863 7.94 -30.15 4.00
N ALA A 864 8.12 -31.39 3.60
CA ALA A 864 8.43 -31.78 2.23
C ALA A 864 7.46 -32.88 1.76
N ILE A 865 7.16 -32.88 0.46
CA ILE A 865 6.40 -33.93 -0.21
C ILE A 865 7.34 -34.60 -1.22
N PHE A 866 7.43 -35.92 -1.16
CA PHE A 866 8.23 -36.73 -2.09
C PHE A 866 7.30 -37.51 -3.02
N VAL A 867 7.72 -37.67 -4.27
CA VAL A 867 7.02 -38.40 -5.33
C VAL A 867 7.95 -39.53 -5.76
N THR A 868 7.58 -40.77 -5.47
CA THR A 868 8.42 -41.97 -5.72
C THR A 868 7.78 -42.89 -6.75
N ASP A 869 8.56 -43.51 -7.63
CA ASP A 869 8.05 -44.58 -8.49
C ASP A 869 7.59 -45.76 -7.62
N PRO A 870 6.43 -46.39 -7.87
CA PRO A 870 5.99 -47.57 -7.14
C PRO A 870 6.91 -48.80 -7.30
N ALA A 871 7.85 -48.77 -8.25
CA ALA A 871 8.92 -49.76 -8.41
C ALA A 871 10.26 -49.35 -7.76
N GLU A 872 10.41 -48.12 -7.22
CA GLU A 872 11.61 -47.74 -6.46
C GLU A 872 11.53 -48.23 -5.01
N ASP A 873 12.63 -48.77 -4.49
CA ASP A 873 12.73 -49.16 -3.10
C ASP A 873 12.63 -47.93 -2.18
N ILE A 874 11.82 -48.05 -1.11
CA ILE A 874 11.68 -47.06 -0.05
C ILE A 874 13.04 -46.77 0.60
N GLU A 875 13.92 -47.79 0.64
CA GLU A 875 15.31 -47.70 1.05
C GLU A 875 16.12 -46.70 0.19
N ALA A 876 16.11 -46.87 -1.13
CA ALA A 876 16.80 -46.00 -2.08
C ALA A 876 16.30 -44.55 -2.02
N THR A 877 15.00 -44.37 -1.73
CA THR A 877 14.39 -43.05 -1.56
C THR A 877 15.01 -42.28 -0.39
N ARG A 878 15.15 -42.87 0.82
CA ARG A 878 15.73 -42.10 1.96
C ARG A 878 17.25 -41.96 1.91
N GLN A 879 18.00 -42.84 1.26
CA GLN A 879 19.43 -42.53 1.01
C GLN A 879 19.62 -41.24 0.17
N ARG A 880 18.71 -40.95 -0.78
CA ARG A 880 18.81 -39.77 -1.66
C ARG A 880 18.63 -38.41 -0.99
N VAL A 881 17.92 -38.33 0.13
CA VAL A 881 17.54 -37.03 0.71
C VAL A 881 18.23 -36.76 2.06
N VAL A 882 18.78 -37.78 2.73
CA VAL A 882 19.86 -37.55 3.72
C VAL A 882 21.03 -36.80 3.06
N ALA A 883 21.30 -37.04 1.77
CA ALA A 883 22.30 -36.31 0.98
C ALA A 883 21.88 -34.89 0.54
N LEU A 884 20.65 -34.44 0.83
CA LEU A 884 20.17 -33.10 0.49
C LEU A 884 20.44 -32.06 1.59
N ASP A 885 20.52 -32.49 2.84
CA ASP A 885 20.88 -31.64 3.99
C ASP A 885 22.25 -30.97 3.80
N GLY A 886 23.24 -31.73 3.33
CA GLY A 886 24.62 -31.24 3.11
C GLY A 886 24.78 -30.18 2.01
N ILE A 887 23.71 -29.81 1.29
CA ILE A 887 23.69 -28.74 0.27
C ILE A 887 22.90 -27.52 0.78
N SER A 888 22.19 -27.63 1.90
CA SER A 888 21.34 -26.56 2.45
C SER A 888 22.09 -25.50 3.27
N GLY A 889 23.41 -25.66 3.43
CA GLY A 889 24.26 -24.91 4.35
C GLY A 889 24.24 -23.39 4.18
N ALA A 890 23.34 -22.73 4.91
CA ALA A 890 23.72 -21.53 5.65
C ALA A 890 24.56 -21.96 6.87
N PRO A 891 25.47 -21.12 7.41
CA PRO A 891 26.30 -21.52 8.53
C PRO A 891 25.46 -21.88 9.76
N GLU A 892 25.66 -23.07 10.30
CA GLU A 892 25.23 -23.36 11.68
C GLU A 892 26.14 -22.56 12.63
N ASP A 893 25.54 -21.58 13.31
CA ASP A 893 26.16 -20.88 14.44
C ASP A 893 26.36 -21.87 15.61
N PRO A 894 27.60 -22.20 16.02
CA PRO A 894 27.85 -23.29 16.96
C PRO A 894 27.33 -23.07 18.40
N ASP A 895 27.04 -21.84 18.81
CA ASP A 895 27.06 -21.46 20.23
C ASP A 895 25.70 -21.32 20.94
N ARG A 896 24.59 -21.71 20.32
CA ARG A 896 23.23 -21.54 20.92
C ARG A 896 22.55 -22.81 21.44
N ARG A 897 22.99 -23.24 22.63
CA ARG A 897 22.19 -24.12 23.51
C ARG A 897 20.94 -23.39 24.04
N TYR A 898 19.79 -23.58 23.39
CA TYR A 898 18.48 -23.20 23.95
C TYR A 898 17.73 -24.41 24.49
N GLU A 899 17.40 -24.40 25.78
CA GLU A 899 16.48 -25.36 26.42
C GLU A 899 15.12 -25.36 25.72
N HIS A 900 14.56 -26.55 25.49
CA HIS A 900 13.27 -26.68 24.81
C HIS A 900 12.14 -26.75 25.83
N GLY A 901 11.11 -25.94 25.59
CA GLY A 901 9.75 -26.27 26.01
C GLY A 901 9.01 -26.85 24.81
N ASP A 902 8.46 -28.06 24.96
CA ASP A 902 7.57 -28.65 23.97
C ASP A 902 6.20 -27.96 23.99
N SER A 903 5.71 -27.47 22.84
CA SER A 903 4.33 -27.00 22.66
C SER A 903 3.95 -26.85 21.17
N PRO A 904 2.81 -27.40 20.68
CA PRO A 904 2.43 -27.38 19.25
C PRO A 904 1.91 -26.04 18.68
N GLY A 905 1.85 -25.92 17.33
CA GLY A 905 1.49 -24.71 16.54
C GLY A 905 0.52 -24.92 15.34
N ARG A 906 -0.32 -23.92 14.98
CA ARG A 906 -1.53 -23.86 14.09
C ARG A 906 -1.13 -22.97 12.93
N SER A 907 -0.76 -23.59 11.82
CA SER A 907 -0.52 -22.91 10.55
C SER A 907 -1.13 -23.75 9.44
N THR A 908 -1.50 -23.11 8.33
CA THR A 908 -2.12 -23.81 7.19
C THR A 908 -1.27 -23.67 5.93
N GLY A 909 -0.63 -24.77 5.54
CA GLY A 909 0.17 -24.86 4.32
C GLY A 909 -0.68 -25.31 3.12
N ARG A 910 -0.28 -24.91 1.91
CA ARG A 910 -0.87 -25.38 0.66
C ARG A 910 0.24 -25.62 -0.36
N THR A 911 0.19 -26.75 -1.04
CA THR A 911 1.18 -27.13 -2.06
C THR A 911 0.49 -27.81 -3.22
N VAL A 912 0.93 -27.52 -4.45
CA VAL A 912 0.45 -28.21 -5.65
C VAL A 912 1.53 -29.16 -6.15
N VAL A 913 1.18 -30.43 -6.34
CA VAL A 913 2.09 -31.49 -6.78
C VAL A 913 1.58 -32.08 -8.10
N ASP A 914 2.43 -32.02 -9.13
CA ASP A 914 2.29 -32.78 -10.37
C ASP A 914 2.85 -34.20 -10.13
N VAL A 915 2.02 -35.23 -10.29
CA VAL A 915 2.38 -36.64 -10.03
C VAL A 915 2.44 -37.45 -11.32
N THR A 916 3.62 -38.02 -11.58
CA THR A 916 3.93 -38.95 -12.68
C THR A 916 5.08 -39.87 -12.21
N PRO A 917 5.00 -41.22 -12.14
CA PRO A 917 3.89 -42.18 -12.37
C PRO A 917 2.82 -42.19 -11.23
N PRO A 918 2.07 -43.27 -10.91
CA PRO A 918 1.23 -43.31 -9.70
C PRO A 918 2.07 -43.57 -8.44
N CYS A 919 2.22 -42.55 -7.58
CA CYS A 919 3.27 -42.51 -6.55
C CYS A 919 2.76 -42.64 -5.10
N LEU A 920 3.69 -42.96 -4.19
CA LEU A 920 3.51 -42.88 -2.73
C LEU A 920 3.71 -41.44 -2.23
N PHE A 921 2.96 -41.08 -1.18
CA PHE A 921 3.02 -39.77 -0.51
C PHE A 921 3.47 -39.93 0.96
N ALA A 922 4.30 -39.00 1.44
CA ALA A 922 4.74 -38.94 2.84
C ALA A 922 4.95 -37.49 3.31
N ILE A 923 4.86 -37.29 4.63
CA ILE A 923 4.93 -35.98 5.31
C ILE A 923 5.84 -36.11 6.55
N ARG A 924 6.66 -35.09 6.83
CA ARG A 924 7.31 -34.91 8.15
C ARG A 924 6.92 -33.55 8.73
N ALA A 925 6.83 -33.48 10.06
CA ALA A 925 6.82 -32.26 10.85
C ALA A 925 7.85 -32.40 12.00
N GLY A 926 8.48 -31.30 12.42
CA GLY A 926 9.55 -31.30 13.44
C GLY A 926 9.11 -30.77 14.80
N ILE A 927 9.46 -31.50 15.86
CA ILE A 927 9.46 -31.14 17.30
C ILE A 927 10.76 -31.76 17.90
N PRO A 928 11.43 -31.18 18.92
CA PRO A 928 12.90 -31.18 18.94
C PRO A 928 13.62 -32.11 19.95
N ARG A 929 14.96 -32.20 19.77
CA ARG A 929 16.06 -32.81 20.58
C ARG A 929 16.44 -34.29 20.45
N LEU A 930 17.65 -34.44 19.89
CA LEU A 930 18.81 -35.26 20.31
C LEU A 930 18.91 -36.79 20.03
N THR A 931 20.15 -37.13 19.62
CA THR A 931 20.84 -38.43 19.54
C THR A 931 20.45 -39.45 18.46
N THR A 932 21.22 -39.38 17.37
CA THR A 932 21.83 -40.50 16.61
C THR A 932 20.95 -41.65 16.09
N LEU A 933 20.66 -41.54 14.77
CA LEU A 933 20.89 -42.57 13.75
C LEU A 933 20.42 -44.00 14.02
N GLN A 934 19.31 -44.38 13.38
CA GLN A 934 19.33 -45.47 12.38
C GLN A 934 18.16 -45.31 11.39
N SER A 935 18.25 -46.02 10.26
CA SER A 935 17.51 -45.69 9.03
C SER A 935 17.23 -46.96 8.22
N VAL A 936 16.18 -47.08 7.38
CA VAL A 936 15.72 -46.09 6.38
C VAL A 936 14.15 -46.13 6.17
N VAL A 937 13.51 -44.94 5.90
CA VAL A 937 12.09 -44.48 6.05
C VAL A 937 11.99 -43.00 5.54
N CYS A 938 10.82 -42.45 5.16
CA CYS A 938 10.49 -41.02 4.83
C CYS A 938 11.28 -39.89 5.53
N LEU A 939 11.42 -38.73 4.86
CA LEU A 939 12.66 -37.97 4.98
C LEU A 939 12.67 -36.71 5.88
N PRO A 940 13.72 -36.55 6.69
CA PRO A 940 13.99 -35.35 7.48
C PRO A 940 14.77 -34.29 6.72
N VAL A 941 14.32 -33.04 6.88
CA VAL A 941 15.13 -31.88 7.27
C VAL A 941 14.61 -31.49 8.65
#